data_AF-A0A953PRM0-F1
#
_entry.id   AF-A0A953PRM0-F1
#
_cell.length_a   1.000
_cell.length_b   1.000
_cell.length_c   1.000
_cell.angle_alpha   90.00
_cell.angle_beta   90.00
_cell.angle_gamma   90.00
#
_symmetry.space_group_name_H-M   'P 1'
#
loop_
_entity.id
_entity.type
_entity.pdbx_description
1 polymer ?
#
loop_
_entity_poly.entity_id
_entity_poly.type
_entity_poly.pdbx_seq_one_letter_code
_entity_poly.pdbx_strand_id
1 'polypeptide(L)'
;MPGEDEVKSLKLKVAEALSKDVARSYARVGPEDLARLKAEVGDIVEVLGKARTVCKAMPAYKEMRGQSRIQLDGITRENAGTGLDEFVEVHRISCPPADRVVLAPTNIIPSERDLDYIGSRLDGLPVLAESRIRAILFGARWADFKVESTTPRGPVLIHPSTQLVISKASQAEEVGARAVSYEDIGGLKSQLQRIREMIELPLRYPEVFERLGIDAPKGVLLHGPPGCGKTLIARAIAHETQAQFFAVSGPEIIHKFYGESEAHLRKIFEEASRKSPSIIFLDEIDAIAPRREQVVGEVEKRVVAQLLALMDGLAKRRKVIVIAATNLPNVLDPALRRPGRFDREISIPIPDRHGRQEILEIHSRGMPLAEKVDLGHLAEITHGFVGADLEALCREAAMLCLRRIMPDVDFGLARIPYDQLAKLEVGMDDFLDALRDIEPSAMREVFVEVPNVRWQDVGGLGEVKERLVEAVEWPLRHPDLFGQAGIRPPKGILLSGPPGCGKTLLAKAVASETKVNFISVKGPELLSKYVGESEKAVREVFRKARQAAPCIVFFDEIDALVPSRGAGGTDSHVAERVLSQFLAELDGVEELKGVLVLGATNRGDLLDPAILRPGRFDVIIEIPLPDENGRSEILAIHLRNKPLGAAIHLPDLASRTEGFNGAELSSLCNQAALQAVRRAVHASQESPAGQVAVTLEASDLEAAFQEIYRQTVKEVGR
;
A
#
# COMPACT_ATOMS: atom_id res chain seq x y z
N MET A 1 40.97 42.04 13.09
CA MET A 1 40.69 40.64 13.47
C MET A 1 39.39 40.63 14.27
N PRO A 2 38.23 40.45 13.62
CA PRO A 2 36.98 40.11 14.33
C PRO A 2 36.94 38.60 14.58
N GLY A 3 36.41 38.22 15.74
CA GLY A 3 36.43 36.85 16.25
C GLY A 3 35.72 35.84 15.36
N GLU A 4 36.32 34.67 15.29
CA GLU A 4 35.71 33.44 14.79
C GLU A 4 34.49 33.13 15.67
N ASP A 5 33.29 33.46 15.19
CA ASP A 5 32.09 32.73 15.59
C ASP A 5 32.35 31.26 15.21
N GLU A 6 32.71 30.43 16.20
CA GLU A 6 32.76 28.97 16.02
C GLU A 6 31.42 28.52 15.45
N VAL A 7 31.40 28.29 14.15
CA VAL A 7 30.26 27.73 13.42
C VAL A 7 29.99 26.38 14.05
N LYS A 8 28.98 26.30 14.94
CA LYS A 8 28.56 25.06 15.57
C LYS A 8 28.01 24.13 14.50
N SER A 9 28.88 23.27 13.97
CA SER A 9 28.50 22.20 13.06
C SER A 9 27.85 21.08 13.85
N LEU A 10 26.70 20.62 13.38
CA LEU A 10 26.01 19.47 13.94
C LEU A 10 26.10 18.32 12.96
N LYS A 11 26.58 17.17 13.43
CA LYS A 11 26.56 15.92 12.65
C LYS A 11 25.20 15.27 12.80
N LEU A 12 24.45 15.20 11.69
CA LEU A 12 23.14 14.57 11.62
C LEU A 12 23.17 13.41 10.64
N LYS A 13 22.39 12.37 10.94
CA LYS A 13 22.24 11.23 10.03
C LYS A 13 21.12 11.51 9.01
N VAL A 14 21.40 11.31 7.73
CA VAL A 14 20.43 11.55 6.65
C VAL A 14 19.31 10.50 6.68
N ALA A 15 18.07 10.96 6.65
CA ALA A 15 16.86 10.16 6.57
C ALA A 15 16.00 10.61 5.37
N GLU A 16 15.07 9.75 4.99
CA GLU A 16 14.14 10.00 3.89
C GLU A 16 13.12 11.11 4.25
N ALA A 17 12.86 12.00 3.30
CA ALA A 17 11.82 13.02 3.40
C ALA A 17 10.45 12.45 3.02
N LEU A 18 9.37 13.09 3.49
CA LEU A 18 8.03 12.72 3.04
C LEU A 18 7.79 13.19 1.61
N SER A 19 6.94 12.47 0.89
CA SER A 19 6.55 12.76 -0.51
C SER A 19 6.01 14.19 -0.73
N LYS A 20 5.57 14.89 0.32
CA LYS A 20 5.07 16.28 0.28
C LYS A 20 6.18 17.35 0.29
N ASP A 21 7.38 16.98 0.74
CA ASP A 21 8.51 17.90 0.91
C ASP A 21 9.49 17.88 -0.28
N VAL A 22 9.28 16.96 -1.23
CA VAL A 22 10.12 16.79 -2.43
C VAL A 22 10.11 18.06 -3.29
N ALA A 23 11.29 18.44 -3.79
CA ALA A 23 11.54 19.61 -4.65
C ALA A 23 11.31 20.98 -3.99
N ARG A 24 11.18 21.04 -2.65
CA ARG A 24 11.10 22.30 -1.89
C ARG A 24 12.41 22.69 -1.19
N SER A 25 13.44 21.86 -1.30
CA SER A 25 14.74 22.04 -0.62
C SER A 25 14.59 22.22 0.90
N TYR A 26 13.68 21.45 1.52
CA TYR A 26 13.47 21.45 2.96
C TYR A 26 14.41 20.46 3.65
N ALA A 27 15.06 20.93 4.71
CA ALA A 27 15.80 20.12 5.66
C ALA A 27 14.98 20.01 6.95
N ARG A 28 14.30 18.88 7.17
CA ARG A 28 13.55 18.69 8.42
C ARG A 28 14.45 18.18 9.53
N VAL A 29 14.55 18.95 10.60
CA VAL A 29 15.45 18.69 11.74
C VAL A 29 14.63 18.68 13.03
N GLY A 30 15.04 17.87 14.01
CA GLY A 30 14.40 17.82 15.32
C GLY A 30 14.44 19.19 16.02
N PRO A 31 13.42 19.57 16.81
CA PRO A 31 13.41 20.86 17.50
C PRO A 31 14.58 21.02 18.47
N GLU A 32 15.05 19.92 19.07
CA GLU A 32 16.25 19.90 19.92
C GLU A 32 17.52 20.23 19.14
N ASP A 33 17.64 19.66 17.94
CA ASP A 33 18.79 19.85 17.06
C ASP A 33 18.77 21.24 16.40
N LEU A 34 17.59 21.79 16.09
CA LEU A 34 17.42 23.19 15.67
C LEU A 34 17.87 24.16 16.76
N ALA A 35 17.49 23.89 18.02
CA ALA A 35 17.95 24.70 19.17
C ALA A 35 19.48 24.61 19.34
N ARG A 36 20.08 23.43 19.13
CA ARG A 36 21.55 23.26 19.15
C ARG A 36 22.26 24.02 18.03
N LEU A 37 21.67 24.03 16.84
CA LEU A 37 22.11 24.80 15.67
C LEU A 37 21.87 26.32 15.82
N LYS A 38 21.13 26.76 16.85
CA LYS A 38 20.64 28.14 17.01
C LYS A 38 19.91 28.63 15.75
N ALA A 39 19.15 27.76 15.10
CA ALA A 39 18.37 28.06 13.92
C ALA A 39 16.88 28.09 14.25
N GLU A 40 16.15 29.06 13.69
CA GLU A 40 14.70 29.16 13.77
C GLU A 40 14.04 28.45 12.57
N VAL A 41 12.73 28.24 12.67
CA VAL A 41 11.97 27.64 11.57
C VAL A 41 11.98 28.59 10.38
N GLY A 42 12.47 28.10 9.24
CA GLY A 42 12.58 28.85 8.00
C GLY A 42 13.95 29.49 7.74
N ASP A 43 14.88 29.41 8.70
CA ASP A 43 16.28 29.77 8.47
C ASP A 43 16.93 28.87 7.41
N ILE A 44 18.00 29.34 6.79
CA ILE A 44 18.74 28.58 5.79
C ILE A 44 19.92 27.89 6.46
N VAL A 45 20.09 26.61 6.12
CA VAL A 45 21.17 25.77 6.58
C VAL A 45 21.97 25.26 5.40
N GLU A 46 23.29 25.23 5.55
CA GLU A 46 24.20 24.59 4.62
C GLU A 46 24.45 23.15 5.08
N VAL A 47 24.24 22.22 4.17
CA VAL A 47 24.45 20.78 4.36
C VAL A 47 25.73 20.39 3.63
N LEU A 48 26.72 19.96 4.41
CA LEU A 48 28.02 19.50 3.96
C LEU A 48 28.04 17.97 3.91
N GLY A 49 28.01 17.44 2.68
CA GLY A 49 28.23 16.04 2.38
C GLY A 49 29.58 15.84 1.68
N LYS A 50 29.57 15.15 0.52
CA LYS A 50 30.69 15.14 -0.42
C LYS A 50 30.76 16.44 -1.22
N ALA A 51 29.58 17.02 -1.47
CA ALA A 51 29.38 18.34 -2.05
C ALA A 51 28.60 19.22 -1.05
N ARG A 52 28.61 20.53 -1.31
CA ARG A 52 27.92 21.52 -0.48
C ARG A 52 26.57 21.83 -1.09
N THR A 53 25.52 21.89 -0.27
CA THR A 53 24.20 22.32 -0.70
C THR A 53 23.51 23.14 0.38
N VAL A 54 22.44 23.86 0.01
CA VAL A 54 21.69 24.73 0.92
C VAL A 54 20.22 24.35 0.97
N CYS A 55 19.64 24.43 2.16
CA CYS A 55 18.28 23.98 2.42
C CYS A 55 17.60 24.90 3.43
N LYS A 56 16.27 24.92 3.41
CA LYS A 56 15.47 25.63 4.41
C LYS A 56 15.19 24.72 5.60
N ALA A 57 15.55 25.16 6.80
CA ALA A 57 15.34 24.42 8.04
C ALA A 57 13.86 24.41 8.42
N MET A 58 13.29 23.20 8.56
CA MET A 58 11.90 22.98 8.92
C MET A 58 11.82 22.02 10.12
N PRO A 59 10.76 22.07 10.93
CA PRO A 59 10.61 21.15 12.05
C PRO A 59 10.32 19.72 11.57
N ALA A 60 10.95 18.73 12.20
CA ALA A 60 10.67 17.32 11.98
C ALA A 60 9.29 16.89 12.53
N TYR A 61 8.72 15.89 11.88
CA TYR A 61 7.47 15.23 12.28
C TYR A 61 7.62 14.55 13.64
N LYS A 62 6.51 14.39 14.37
CA LYS A 62 6.50 13.88 15.76
C LYS A 62 7.27 12.57 15.94
N GLU A 63 7.17 11.66 14.97
CA GLU A 63 7.79 10.32 14.99
C GLU A 63 9.32 10.34 14.94
N MET A 64 9.91 11.37 14.32
CA MET A 64 11.36 11.46 14.06
C MET A 64 12.09 12.40 15.04
N ARG A 65 11.39 12.97 16.02
CA ARG A 65 12.00 13.86 17.02
C ARG A 65 12.90 13.08 17.97
N GLY A 66 14.02 13.70 18.37
CA GLY A 66 14.97 13.12 19.34
C GLY A 66 15.95 12.10 18.78
N GLN A 67 15.95 11.84 17.46
CA GLN A 67 16.80 10.81 16.84
C GLN A 67 18.11 11.33 16.21
N SER A 68 18.42 12.63 16.31
CA SER A 68 19.58 13.26 15.65
C SER A 68 19.66 12.96 14.14
N ARG A 69 18.50 13.04 13.47
CA ARG A 69 18.33 12.78 12.03
C ARG A 69 17.88 14.04 11.30
N ILE A 70 18.31 14.15 10.05
CA ILE A 70 17.88 15.18 9.10
C ILE A 70 17.15 14.53 7.92
N GLN A 71 15.93 14.96 7.64
CA GLN A 71 15.20 14.47 6.48
C GLN A 71 15.49 15.37 5.28
N LEU A 72 16.02 14.77 4.21
CA LEU A 72 16.37 15.43 2.95
C LEU A 72 15.66 14.70 1.80
N ASP A 73 15.21 15.44 0.79
CA ASP A 73 14.64 14.85 -0.42
C ASP A 73 15.72 14.30 -1.37
N GLY A 74 15.34 13.46 -2.34
CA GLY A 74 16.30 12.85 -3.27
C GLY A 74 17.14 13.86 -4.05
N ILE A 75 16.57 15.02 -4.42
CA ILE A 75 17.30 16.07 -5.17
C ILE A 75 18.36 16.72 -4.27
N THR A 76 18.02 17.08 -3.03
CA THR A 76 18.99 17.65 -2.09
C THR A 76 20.08 16.63 -1.73
N ARG A 77 19.74 15.34 -1.61
CA ARG A 77 20.72 14.26 -1.42
C ARG A 77 21.69 14.14 -2.59
N GLU A 78 21.19 14.20 -3.82
CA GLU A 78 22.01 14.21 -5.05
C GLU A 78 22.95 15.42 -5.06
N ASN A 79 22.42 16.62 -4.74
CA ASN A 79 23.20 17.86 -4.66
C ASN A 79 24.29 17.81 -3.57
N ALA A 80 24.00 17.22 -2.41
CA ALA A 80 24.99 17.02 -1.33
C ALA A 80 25.97 15.87 -1.62
N GLY A 81 25.68 15.02 -2.59
CA GLY A 81 26.42 13.80 -2.89
C GLY A 81 26.38 12.78 -1.75
N THR A 82 25.28 12.74 -1.01
CA THR A 82 25.11 11.88 0.19
C THR A 82 23.99 10.89 -0.03
N GLY A 83 24.20 9.64 0.37
CA GLY A 83 23.12 8.65 0.41
C GLY A 83 22.38 8.67 1.74
N LEU A 84 21.26 7.93 1.81
CA LEU A 84 20.56 7.68 3.06
C LEU A 84 21.50 7.05 4.11
N ASP A 85 21.24 7.33 5.38
CA ASP A 85 22.00 6.83 6.54
C ASP A 85 23.47 7.30 6.65
N GLU A 86 23.98 8.14 5.74
CA GLU A 86 25.26 8.83 5.92
C GLU A 86 25.16 9.99 6.90
N PHE A 87 26.30 10.40 7.45
CA PHE A 87 26.40 11.59 8.27
C PHE A 87 26.70 12.81 7.40
N VAL A 88 25.95 13.88 7.66
CA VAL A 88 26.18 15.20 7.08
C VAL A 88 26.46 16.21 8.18
N GLU A 89 27.33 17.17 7.89
CA GLU A 89 27.56 18.31 8.76
C GLU A 89 26.61 19.43 8.36
N VAL A 90 25.82 19.90 9.31
CA VAL A 90 24.83 20.96 9.10
C VAL A 90 25.25 22.17 9.88
N HIS A 91 25.17 23.34 9.26
CA HIS A 91 25.40 24.61 9.92
C HIS A 91 24.48 25.69 9.39
N ARG A 92 24.20 26.69 10.23
CA ARG A 92 23.37 27.83 9.86
C ARG A 92 24.17 28.80 8.99
N ILE A 93 23.56 29.27 7.91
CA ILE A 93 24.13 30.29 7.02
C ILE A 93 23.09 31.37 6.73
N SER A 94 23.55 32.58 6.45
CA SER A 94 22.70 33.66 5.94
C SER A 94 22.84 33.73 4.43
N CYS A 95 21.73 33.57 3.71
CA CYS A 95 21.72 33.73 2.25
C CYS A 95 21.10 35.08 1.86
N PRO A 96 21.83 35.96 1.14
CA PRO A 96 21.23 37.16 0.56
C PRO A 96 20.22 36.80 -0.56
N PRO A 97 19.27 37.70 -0.87
CA PRO A 97 18.41 37.54 -2.04
C PRO A 97 19.26 37.56 -3.32
N ALA A 98 18.87 36.75 -4.30
CA ALA A 98 19.54 36.68 -5.58
C ALA A 98 19.13 37.85 -6.49
N ASP A 99 20.09 38.51 -7.12
CA ASP A 99 19.81 39.49 -8.18
C ASP A 99 19.57 38.78 -9.51
N ARG A 100 20.42 37.78 -9.82
CA ARG A 100 20.37 37.03 -11.07
C ARG A 100 20.81 35.58 -10.88
N VAL A 101 20.05 34.64 -11.44
CA VAL A 101 20.36 33.21 -11.45
C VAL A 101 20.31 32.69 -12.88
N VAL A 102 21.35 31.98 -13.30
CA VAL A 102 21.42 31.34 -14.62
C VAL A 102 21.12 29.85 -14.47
N LEU A 103 20.07 29.39 -15.15
CA LEU A 103 19.59 28.01 -15.11
C LEU A 103 19.79 27.34 -16.46
N ALA A 104 20.44 26.18 -16.47
CA ALA A 104 20.59 25.32 -17.64
C ALA A 104 19.54 24.19 -17.60
N PRO A 105 18.64 24.07 -18.59
CA PRO A 105 17.67 22.98 -18.62
C PRO A 105 18.37 21.65 -18.94
N THR A 106 18.10 20.62 -18.13
CA THR A 106 18.71 19.28 -18.30
C THR A 106 17.80 18.31 -19.07
N ASN A 107 16.48 18.44 -18.92
CA ASN A 107 15.52 17.50 -19.51
C ASN A 107 14.65 18.14 -20.60
N ILE A 108 13.93 19.20 -20.25
CA ILE A 108 13.00 19.89 -21.15
C ILE A 108 13.39 21.36 -21.20
N ILE A 109 13.45 21.93 -22.40
CA ILE A 109 13.59 23.38 -22.57
C ILE A 109 12.20 24.00 -22.34
N PRO A 110 11.99 24.75 -21.24
CA PRO A 110 10.72 25.41 -20.98
C PRO A 110 10.42 26.47 -22.04
N SER A 111 9.14 26.66 -22.38
CA SER A 111 8.71 27.74 -23.28
C SER A 111 8.74 29.09 -22.54
N GLU A 112 8.73 30.22 -23.26
CA GLU A 112 8.69 31.56 -22.65
C GLU A 112 7.55 31.75 -21.64
N ARG A 113 6.41 31.07 -21.83
CA ARG A 113 5.27 31.12 -20.90
C ARG A 113 5.44 30.28 -19.63
N ASP A 114 6.28 29.25 -19.67
CA ASP A 114 6.57 28.45 -18.49
C ASP A 114 7.47 29.21 -17.51
N LEU A 115 8.19 30.24 -17.97
CA LEU A 115 9.13 31.03 -17.17
C LEU A 115 8.46 31.75 -15.99
N ASP A 116 7.31 32.39 -16.23
CA ASP A 116 6.57 33.10 -15.18
C ASP A 116 6.05 32.11 -14.11
N TYR A 117 5.57 30.94 -14.56
CA TYR A 117 5.10 29.89 -13.67
C TYR A 117 6.24 29.25 -12.86
N ILE A 118 7.38 28.98 -13.51
CA ILE A 118 8.61 28.51 -12.86
C ILE A 118 9.04 29.52 -11.79
N GLY A 119 9.03 30.82 -12.09
CA GLY A 119 9.35 31.88 -11.14
C GLY A 119 8.51 31.81 -9.85
N SER A 120 7.19 31.65 -9.99
CA SER A 120 6.29 31.52 -8.83
C SER A 120 6.54 30.27 -7.98
N ARG A 121 7.02 29.18 -8.60
CA ARG A 121 7.29 27.90 -7.90
C ARG A 121 8.68 27.85 -7.27
N LEU A 122 9.63 28.58 -7.85
CA LEU A 122 11.00 28.69 -7.33
C LEU A 122 11.15 29.80 -6.28
N ASP A 123 10.09 30.58 -6.02
CA ASP A 123 10.11 31.62 -4.99
C ASP A 123 10.42 31.04 -3.60
N GLY A 124 11.34 31.69 -2.89
CA GLY A 124 11.81 31.29 -1.57
C GLY A 124 12.66 30.02 -1.55
N LEU A 125 13.12 29.53 -2.71
CA LEU A 125 14.00 28.36 -2.81
C LEU A 125 15.48 28.79 -2.66
N PRO A 126 16.23 28.22 -1.70
CA PRO A 126 17.66 28.48 -1.57
C PRO A 126 18.43 27.70 -2.64
N VAL A 127 19.39 28.35 -3.29
CA VAL A 127 20.16 27.77 -4.40
C VAL A 127 21.65 28.05 -4.26
N LEU A 128 22.46 27.11 -4.74
CA LEU A 128 23.91 27.23 -4.88
C LEU A 128 24.28 26.95 -6.35
N ALA A 129 25.38 27.53 -6.82
CA ALA A 129 25.95 27.14 -8.11
C ALA A 129 26.21 25.62 -8.16
N GLU A 130 26.05 25.03 -9.34
CA GLU A 130 26.11 23.59 -9.64
C GLU A 130 24.98 22.73 -9.06
N SER A 131 24.06 23.29 -8.26
CA SER A 131 22.93 22.53 -7.71
C SER A 131 21.87 22.22 -8.78
N ARG A 132 21.24 21.05 -8.67
CA ARG A 132 20.06 20.65 -9.44
C ARG A 132 18.79 21.11 -8.72
N ILE A 133 17.87 21.68 -9.49
CA ILE A 133 16.57 22.17 -9.02
C ILE A 133 15.49 21.57 -9.92
N ARG A 134 14.35 21.22 -9.33
CA ARG A 134 13.19 20.74 -10.07
C ARG A 134 12.04 21.73 -9.93
N ALA A 135 11.53 22.22 -11.05
CA ALA A 135 10.28 22.97 -11.10
C ALA A 135 9.18 22.05 -11.64
N ILE A 136 8.08 21.92 -10.89
CA ILE A 136 6.89 21.20 -11.34
C ILE A 136 6.14 22.12 -12.31
N LEU A 137 6.01 21.70 -13.57
CA LEU A 137 5.25 22.37 -14.62
C LEU A 137 3.82 21.81 -14.65
N PHE A 138 2.95 22.44 -15.45
CA PHE A 138 1.60 21.93 -15.69
C PHE A 138 1.63 20.52 -16.33
N GLY A 139 0.73 19.64 -15.86
CA GLY A 139 0.46 18.33 -16.48
C GLY A 139 1.46 17.22 -16.12
N ALA A 140 1.81 17.07 -14.84
CA ALA A 140 2.77 16.06 -14.33
C ALA A 140 4.18 16.12 -14.96
N ARG A 141 4.48 17.16 -15.76
CA ARG A 141 5.80 17.43 -16.30
C ARG A 141 6.60 18.19 -15.26
N TRP A 142 7.88 17.90 -15.16
CA TRP A 142 8.82 18.72 -14.39
C TRP A 142 10.00 19.10 -15.28
N ALA A 143 10.51 20.30 -15.07
CA ALA A 143 11.75 20.74 -15.66
C ALA A 143 12.83 20.69 -14.59
N ASP A 144 13.86 19.89 -14.87
CA ASP A 144 15.07 19.86 -14.07
C ASP A 144 16.05 20.89 -14.65
N PHE A 145 16.57 21.74 -13.78
CA PHE A 145 17.54 22.77 -14.09
C PHE A 145 18.81 22.55 -13.29
N LYS A 146 19.96 22.78 -13.91
CA LYS A 146 21.24 22.93 -13.21
C LYS A 146 21.56 24.41 -13.09
N VAL A 147 21.91 24.86 -11.89
CA VAL A 147 22.33 26.25 -11.66
C VAL A 147 23.75 26.42 -12.16
N GLU A 148 23.98 27.19 -13.23
CA GLU A 148 25.34 27.47 -13.71
C GLU A 148 26.03 28.54 -12.87
N SER A 149 25.29 29.61 -12.56
CA SER A 149 25.85 30.73 -11.81
C SER A 149 24.79 31.53 -11.06
N THR A 150 25.21 32.10 -9.93
CA THR A 150 24.42 32.96 -9.06
C THR A 150 25.11 34.31 -8.90
N THR A 151 24.31 35.39 -8.85
CA THR A 151 24.75 36.75 -8.53
C THR A 151 23.94 37.24 -7.34
N PRO A 152 24.56 37.56 -6.19
CA PRO A 152 25.98 37.45 -5.84
C PRO A 152 26.51 35.99 -5.83
N ARG A 153 27.84 35.82 -5.97
CA ARG A 153 28.46 34.48 -5.94
C ARG A 153 28.32 33.87 -4.54
N GLY A 154 27.77 32.66 -4.48
CA GLY A 154 27.57 31.93 -3.23
C GLY A 154 26.13 31.44 -3.08
N PRO A 155 25.74 31.07 -1.85
CA PRO A 155 24.39 30.63 -1.56
C PRO A 155 23.43 31.82 -1.58
N VAL A 156 22.37 31.73 -2.38
CA VAL A 156 21.41 32.82 -2.58
C VAL A 156 19.98 32.31 -2.47
N LEU A 157 19.05 33.20 -2.12
CA LEU A 157 17.62 32.90 -2.06
C LEU A 157 16.91 33.50 -3.28
N ILE A 158 16.12 32.70 -3.99
CA ILE A 158 15.27 33.21 -5.08
C ILE A 158 14.12 34.01 -4.46
N HIS A 159 13.90 35.23 -4.96
CA HIS A 159 12.84 36.13 -4.56
C HIS A 159 12.08 36.62 -5.81
N PRO A 160 10.85 37.17 -5.73
CA PRO A 160 10.12 37.63 -6.92
C PRO A 160 10.83 38.76 -7.71
N SER A 161 11.82 39.42 -7.09
CA SER A 161 12.67 40.43 -7.73
C SER A 161 13.89 39.86 -8.47
N THR A 162 14.16 38.56 -8.35
CA THR A 162 15.33 37.90 -8.96
C THR A 162 15.14 37.73 -10.47
N GLN A 163 16.16 38.08 -11.25
CA GLN A 163 16.17 37.83 -12.70
C GLN A 163 16.61 36.39 -13.01
N LEU A 164 15.67 35.54 -13.41
CA LEU A 164 15.94 34.17 -13.87
C LEU A 164 16.29 34.19 -15.36
N VAL A 165 17.48 33.70 -15.72
CA VAL A 165 17.93 33.59 -17.12
C VAL A 165 18.14 32.11 -17.44
N ILE A 166 17.45 31.61 -18.47
CA ILE A 166 17.61 30.23 -18.92
C ILE A 166 18.65 30.19 -20.06
N SER A 167 19.73 29.45 -19.86
CA SER A 167 20.78 29.27 -20.89
C SER A 167 20.34 28.26 -21.95
N LYS A 168 20.93 28.35 -23.15
CA LYS A 168 20.72 27.33 -24.21
C LYS A 168 21.48 26.06 -23.83
N ALA A 169 20.79 24.92 -23.86
CA ALA A 169 21.32 23.63 -23.40
C ALA A 169 22.70 23.31 -23.99
N SER A 170 23.70 23.19 -23.12
CA SER A 170 24.97 22.53 -23.40
C SER A 170 24.74 21.03 -23.31
N GLN A 171 24.54 20.39 -24.47
CA GLN A 171 24.34 18.94 -24.64
C GLN A 171 23.44 18.33 -23.55
N ALA A 172 22.12 18.31 -23.81
CA ALA A 172 21.24 17.41 -23.08
C ALA A 172 21.77 15.99 -23.31
N GLU A 173 22.56 15.47 -22.36
CA GLU A 173 22.73 14.03 -22.25
C GLU A 173 21.32 13.47 -22.17
N GLU A 174 20.98 12.55 -23.08
CA GLU A 174 19.79 11.71 -22.96
C GLU A 174 19.96 10.89 -21.67
N VAL A 175 19.77 11.53 -20.51
CA VAL A 175 19.58 10.84 -19.24
C VAL A 175 18.19 10.26 -19.33
N GLY A 176 18.14 9.12 -20.01
CA GLY A 176 16.95 8.34 -20.25
C GLY A 176 16.22 8.07 -18.95
N ALA A 177 14.90 8.17 -19.03
CA ALA A 177 13.92 7.77 -18.03
C ALA A 177 14.05 8.42 -16.64
N ARG A 178 13.01 9.20 -16.29
CA ARG A 178 12.49 9.47 -14.94
C ARG A 178 13.37 8.86 -13.83
N ALA A 179 14.28 9.65 -13.27
CA ALA A 179 15.01 9.32 -12.06
C ALA A 179 14.00 9.19 -10.91
N VAL A 180 13.57 7.95 -10.64
CA VAL A 180 12.65 7.61 -9.54
C VAL A 180 13.46 7.53 -8.26
N SER A 181 13.07 8.24 -7.22
CA SER A 181 13.65 8.09 -5.87
C SER A 181 12.76 7.20 -4.99
N TYR A 182 13.24 6.83 -3.80
CA TYR A 182 12.42 6.09 -2.84
C TYR A 182 11.14 6.84 -2.44
N GLU A 183 11.16 8.19 -2.46
CA GLU A 183 10.00 9.02 -2.11
C GLU A 183 8.84 8.94 -3.13
N ASP A 184 9.13 8.40 -4.32
CA ASP A 184 8.17 8.17 -5.39
C ASP A 184 7.55 6.75 -5.32
N ILE A 185 7.90 5.95 -4.30
CA ILE A 185 7.34 4.62 -4.05
C ILE A 185 6.51 4.65 -2.75
N GLY A 186 5.20 4.49 -2.87
CA GLY A 186 4.28 4.45 -1.71
C GLY A 186 4.02 3.05 -1.17
N GLY A 187 3.75 2.94 0.13
CA GLY A 187 3.17 1.78 0.81
C GLY A 187 4.11 0.60 1.13
N LEU A 188 5.30 0.54 0.54
CA LEU A 188 6.19 -0.63 0.63
C LEU A 188 7.41 -0.41 1.55
N LYS A 189 7.25 0.34 2.65
CA LYS A 189 8.37 0.75 3.53
C LYS A 189 9.15 -0.43 4.11
N SER A 190 8.47 -1.47 4.59
CA SER A 190 9.14 -2.63 5.20
C SER A 190 9.87 -3.50 4.18
N GLN A 191 9.30 -3.65 2.98
CA GLN A 191 9.91 -4.36 1.87
C GLN A 191 11.12 -3.57 1.33
N LEU A 192 10.98 -2.25 1.17
CA LEU A 192 12.08 -1.37 0.75
C LEU A 192 13.24 -1.42 1.74
N GLN A 193 12.98 -1.38 3.05
CA GLN A 193 14.05 -1.50 4.05
C GLN A 193 14.84 -2.81 3.87
N ARG A 194 14.14 -3.94 3.71
CA ARG A 194 14.79 -5.24 3.45
C ARG A 194 15.63 -5.21 2.17
N ILE A 195 15.09 -4.64 1.09
CA ILE A 195 15.82 -4.54 -0.18
C ILE A 195 17.05 -3.65 -0.04
N ARG A 196 16.95 -2.53 0.68
CA ARG A 196 18.08 -1.64 0.98
C ARG A 196 19.18 -2.38 1.72
N GLU A 197 18.85 -3.13 2.77
CA GLU A 197 19.84 -3.93 3.50
C GLU A 197 20.53 -4.97 2.60
N MET A 198 19.81 -5.56 1.66
CA MET A 198 20.35 -6.60 0.77
C MET A 198 21.16 -6.07 -0.42
N ILE A 199 20.87 -4.87 -0.91
CA ILE A 199 21.47 -4.34 -2.15
C ILE A 199 22.38 -3.14 -1.86
N GLU A 200 21.95 -2.22 -1.01
CA GLU A 200 22.67 -0.99 -0.72
C GLU A 200 23.91 -1.25 0.16
N LEU A 201 23.78 -2.09 1.21
CA LEU A 201 24.89 -2.38 2.12
C LEU A 201 26.08 -3.05 1.42
N PRO A 202 25.91 -4.10 0.57
CA PRO A 202 27.05 -4.69 -0.14
C PRO A 202 27.72 -3.75 -1.14
N LEU A 203 26.96 -2.85 -1.78
CA LEU A 203 27.51 -1.92 -2.77
C LEU A 203 28.29 -0.78 -2.11
N ARG A 204 27.78 -0.24 -0.99
CA ARG A 204 28.35 0.91 -0.29
C ARG A 204 29.43 0.52 0.72
N TYR A 205 29.24 -0.58 1.46
CA TYR A 205 30.16 -1.01 2.53
C TYR A 205 30.66 -2.46 2.34
N PRO A 206 31.42 -2.77 1.27
CA PRO A 206 31.96 -4.13 1.05
C PRO A 206 32.82 -4.66 2.21
N GLU A 207 33.57 -3.77 2.87
CA GLU A 207 34.49 -4.09 3.97
C GLU A 207 33.79 -4.78 5.15
N VAL A 208 32.53 -4.45 5.40
CA VAL A 208 31.73 -5.06 6.47
C VAL A 208 31.50 -6.55 6.17
N PHE A 209 31.21 -6.89 4.91
CA PHE A 209 30.99 -8.27 4.48
C PHE A 209 32.30 -9.07 4.48
N GLU A 210 33.40 -8.46 4.03
CA GLU A 210 34.73 -9.09 4.06
C GLU A 210 35.18 -9.40 5.50
N ARG A 211 34.99 -8.47 6.44
CA ARG A 211 35.35 -8.67 7.85
C ARG A 211 34.48 -9.72 8.53
N LEU A 212 33.18 -9.74 8.22
CA LEU A 212 32.25 -10.73 8.75
C LEU A 212 32.40 -12.12 8.08
N GLY A 213 33.13 -12.21 6.96
CA GLY A 213 33.30 -13.45 6.21
C GLY A 213 32.00 -13.95 5.56
N ILE A 214 31.04 -13.06 5.33
CA ILE A 214 29.75 -13.38 4.72
C ILE A 214 29.76 -13.00 3.24
N ASP A 215 29.20 -13.87 2.40
CA ASP A 215 29.02 -13.56 0.98
C ASP A 215 27.83 -12.60 0.79
N ALA A 216 28.00 -11.59 -0.06
CA ALA A 216 26.89 -10.74 -0.48
C ALA A 216 25.87 -11.56 -1.31
N PRO A 217 24.57 -11.29 -1.17
CA PRO A 217 23.55 -11.99 -1.96
C PRO A 217 23.74 -11.68 -3.44
N LYS A 218 23.75 -12.72 -4.28
CA LYS A 218 23.95 -12.56 -5.73
C LYS A 218 22.67 -12.15 -6.44
N GLY A 219 21.53 -12.66 -5.97
CA GLY A 219 20.24 -12.46 -6.60
C GLY A 219 19.10 -12.24 -5.62
N VAL A 220 18.20 -11.33 -5.98
CA VAL A 220 16.95 -11.04 -5.26
C VAL A 220 15.76 -11.30 -6.19
N LEU A 221 14.82 -12.13 -5.76
CA LEU A 221 13.58 -12.41 -6.47
C LEU A 221 12.42 -11.63 -5.86
N LEU A 222 11.84 -10.72 -6.61
CA LEU A 222 10.64 -9.95 -6.28
C LEU A 222 9.40 -10.67 -6.83
N HIS A 223 8.46 -11.06 -5.97
CA HIS A 223 7.22 -11.70 -6.41
C HIS A 223 5.97 -11.04 -5.83
N GLY A 224 4.85 -11.11 -6.53
CA GLY A 224 3.59 -10.46 -6.13
C GLY A 224 2.62 -10.26 -7.29
N PRO A 225 1.47 -9.61 -7.09
CA PRO A 225 0.57 -9.27 -8.18
C PRO A 225 1.20 -8.30 -9.19
N PRO A 226 0.71 -8.26 -10.44
CA PRO A 226 1.09 -7.24 -11.41
C PRO A 226 0.63 -5.86 -10.94
N GLY A 227 1.34 -4.81 -11.34
CA GLY A 227 0.95 -3.42 -11.03
C GLY A 227 1.30 -2.90 -9.63
N CYS A 228 1.97 -3.70 -8.78
CA CYS A 228 2.49 -3.23 -7.48
C CYS A 228 3.84 -2.47 -7.56
N GLY A 229 4.34 -2.16 -8.75
CA GLY A 229 5.54 -1.33 -8.92
C GLY A 229 6.89 -2.04 -8.75
N LYS A 230 7.00 -3.34 -9.01
CA LYS A 230 8.27 -4.09 -8.89
C LYS A 230 9.41 -3.50 -9.73
N THR A 231 9.09 -3.12 -10.96
CA THR A 231 10.00 -2.46 -11.90
C THR A 231 10.40 -1.06 -11.41
N LEU A 232 9.48 -0.34 -10.76
CA LEU A 232 9.77 0.98 -10.16
C LEU A 232 10.74 0.85 -8.99
N ILE A 233 10.58 -0.16 -8.14
CA ILE A 233 11.49 -0.43 -7.01
C ILE A 233 12.91 -0.67 -7.52
N ALA A 234 13.09 -1.54 -8.50
CA ALA A 234 14.41 -1.85 -9.05
C ALA A 234 15.09 -0.62 -9.67
N ARG A 235 14.32 0.24 -10.37
CA ARG A 235 14.81 1.50 -10.93
C ARG A 235 15.23 2.49 -9.83
N ALA A 236 14.43 2.63 -8.78
CA ALA A 236 14.73 3.55 -7.69
C ALA A 236 16.01 3.14 -6.93
N ILE A 237 16.21 1.85 -6.71
CA ILE A 237 17.41 1.33 -6.05
C ILE A 237 18.66 1.61 -6.90
N ALA A 238 18.59 1.40 -8.21
CA ALA A 238 19.71 1.68 -9.10
C ALA A 238 20.08 3.17 -9.11
N HIS A 239 19.07 4.04 -9.11
CA HIS A 239 19.27 5.48 -9.03
C HIS A 239 19.93 5.89 -7.71
N GLU A 240 19.41 5.45 -6.55
CA GLU A 240 19.97 5.84 -5.25
C GLU A 240 21.38 5.25 -5.01
N THR A 241 21.65 4.03 -5.49
CA THR A 241 22.97 3.40 -5.38
C THR A 241 23.98 3.90 -6.42
N GLN A 242 23.58 4.79 -7.33
CA GLN A 242 24.38 5.27 -8.46
C GLN A 242 24.97 4.11 -9.28
N ALA A 243 24.25 2.99 -9.37
CA ALA A 243 24.67 1.80 -10.09
C ALA A 243 24.10 1.81 -11.52
N GLN A 244 24.87 1.28 -12.47
CA GLN A 244 24.37 1.18 -13.85
C GLN A 244 23.20 0.20 -13.93
N PHE A 245 22.05 0.66 -14.42
CA PHE A 245 20.84 -0.15 -14.53
C PHE A 245 20.73 -0.82 -15.91
N PHE A 246 20.60 -2.14 -15.94
CA PHE A 246 20.32 -2.93 -17.14
C PHE A 246 18.96 -3.61 -16.98
N ALA A 247 17.93 -3.12 -17.67
CA ALA A 247 16.63 -3.75 -17.71
C ALA A 247 16.55 -4.74 -18.87
N VAL A 248 16.09 -5.95 -18.60
CA VAL A 248 15.82 -6.98 -19.60
C VAL A 248 14.43 -7.54 -19.35
N SER A 249 13.57 -7.49 -20.36
CA SER A 249 12.21 -8.05 -20.26
C SER A 249 12.19 -9.50 -20.71
N GLY A 250 11.45 -10.36 -20.01
CA GLY A 250 11.32 -11.79 -20.31
C GLY A 250 11.09 -12.11 -21.79
N PRO A 251 10.04 -11.54 -22.41
CA PRO A 251 9.73 -11.72 -23.82
C PRO A 251 10.79 -11.18 -24.79
N GLU A 252 11.57 -10.17 -24.40
CA GLU A 252 12.59 -9.55 -25.26
C GLU A 252 13.74 -10.50 -25.56
N ILE A 253 13.99 -11.46 -24.67
CA ILE A 253 15.08 -12.43 -24.80
C ILE A 253 14.70 -13.54 -25.79
N ILE A 254 13.42 -13.86 -25.97
CA ILE A 254 12.96 -15.02 -26.73
C ILE A 254 12.89 -14.69 -28.22
N HIS A 255 14.00 -14.88 -28.92
CA HIS A 255 14.08 -14.78 -30.38
C HIS A 255 13.73 -16.11 -31.05
N LYS A 256 13.21 -16.03 -32.28
CA LYS A 256 12.87 -17.22 -33.10
C LYS A 256 14.11 -17.97 -33.60
N PHE A 257 15.27 -17.31 -33.64
CA PHE A 257 16.49 -17.85 -34.21
C PHE A 257 17.35 -18.55 -33.16
N TYR A 258 17.95 -19.67 -33.54
CA TYR A 258 18.70 -20.55 -32.67
C TYR A 258 19.95 -19.86 -32.11
N GLY A 259 20.11 -19.83 -30.78
CA GLY A 259 21.32 -19.35 -30.09
C GLY A 259 21.45 -17.83 -29.93
N GLU A 260 20.61 -17.03 -30.60
CA GLU A 260 20.63 -15.57 -30.44
C GLU A 260 20.23 -15.12 -29.03
N SER A 261 19.22 -15.76 -28.44
CA SER A 261 18.77 -15.51 -27.06
C SER A 261 19.90 -15.72 -26.03
N GLU A 262 20.69 -16.78 -26.21
CA GLU A 262 21.79 -17.12 -25.31
C GLU A 262 22.96 -16.15 -25.44
N ALA A 263 23.31 -15.78 -26.68
CA ALA A 263 24.36 -14.81 -26.97
C ALA A 263 23.98 -13.42 -26.44
N HIS A 264 22.72 -13.03 -26.56
CA HIS A 264 22.20 -11.76 -26.06
C HIS A 264 22.31 -11.69 -24.52
N LEU A 265 21.83 -12.72 -23.81
CA LEU A 265 21.97 -12.82 -22.35
C LEU A 265 23.44 -12.73 -21.90
N ARG A 266 24.34 -13.44 -22.59
CA ARG A 266 25.77 -13.41 -22.25
C ARG A 266 26.35 -12.01 -22.44
N LYS A 267 26.01 -11.33 -23.53
CA LYS A 267 26.48 -9.97 -23.82
C LYS A 267 26.05 -8.99 -22.73
N ILE A 268 24.80 -9.05 -22.28
CA ILE A 268 24.28 -8.18 -21.21
C ILE A 268 25.06 -8.39 -19.90
N PHE A 269 25.28 -9.65 -19.49
CA PHE A 269 26.02 -9.96 -18.26
C PHE A 269 27.50 -9.56 -18.34
N GLU A 270 28.12 -9.67 -19.52
CA GLU A 270 29.49 -9.20 -19.74
C GLU A 270 29.60 -7.67 -19.70
N GLU A 271 28.66 -6.96 -20.34
CA GLU A 271 28.61 -5.49 -20.31
C GLU A 271 28.37 -4.95 -18.90
N ALA A 272 27.42 -5.54 -18.17
CA ALA A 272 27.15 -5.20 -16.78
C ALA A 272 28.40 -5.42 -15.90
N SER A 273 29.07 -6.56 -16.09
CA SER A 273 30.30 -6.85 -15.36
C SER A 273 31.45 -5.88 -15.65
N ARG A 274 31.50 -5.28 -16.84
CA ARG A 274 32.50 -4.25 -17.20
C ARG A 274 32.16 -2.89 -16.59
N LYS A 275 30.87 -2.55 -16.49
CA LYS A 275 30.37 -1.28 -15.94
C LYS A 275 29.98 -1.38 -14.45
N SER A 276 30.87 -1.94 -13.62
CA SER A 276 30.60 -2.13 -12.19
C SER A 276 30.80 -0.83 -11.38
N PRO A 277 29.92 -0.50 -10.40
CA PRO A 277 28.78 -1.25 -9.89
C PRO A 277 27.55 -1.23 -10.83
N SER A 278 26.88 -2.38 -11.00
CA SER A 278 25.73 -2.51 -11.91
C SER A 278 24.63 -3.41 -11.34
N ILE A 279 23.38 -3.09 -11.69
CA ILE A 279 22.20 -3.88 -11.34
C ILE A 279 21.57 -4.41 -12.63
N ILE A 280 21.43 -5.73 -12.73
CA ILE A 280 20.70 -6.40 -13.82
C ILE A 280 19.29 -6.68 -13.33
N PHE A 281 18.28 -6.11 -13.98
CA PHE A 281 16.88 -6.34 -13.68
C PHE A 281 16.24 -7.21 -14.75
N LEU A 282 15.77 -8.40 -14.36
CA LEU A 282 15.05 -9.35 -15.21
C LEU A 282 13.55 -9.27 -14.89
N ASP A 283 12.78 -8.61 -15.74
CA ASP A 283 11.31 -8.57 -15.59
C ASP A 283 10.67 -9.81 -16.21
N GLU A 284 9.52 -10.23 -15.67
CA GLU A 284 8.78 -11.41 -16.14
C GLU A 284 9.67 -12.66 -16.33
N ILE A 285 10.50 -12.97 -15.32
CA ILE A 285 11.44 -14.11 -15.40
C ILE A 285 10.73 -15.45 -15.61
N ASP A 286 9.44 -15.54 -15.29
CA ASP A 286 8.59 -16.70 -15.55
C ASP A 286 8.38 -16.98 -17.03
N ALA A 287 8.54 -15.99 -17.91
CA ALA A 287 8.56 -16.20 -19.36
C ALA A 287 9.86 -16.89 -19.83
N ILE A 288 11.00 -16.57 -19.20
CA ILE A 288 12.32 -17.11 -19.56
C ILE A 288 12.57 -18.47 -18.89
N ALA A 289 12.15 -18.61 -17.64
CA ALA A 289 12.50 -19.75 -16.79
C ALA A 289 11.32 -20.49 -16.14
N PRO A 290 10.35 -20.97 -16.93
CA PRO A 290 9.33 -21.89 -16.45
C PRO A 290 9.93 -23.26 -16.07
N ARG A 291 9.17 -24.06 -15.30
CA ARG A 291 9.58 -25.43 -14.93
C ARG A 291 9.81 -26.30 -16.17
N ARG A 292 10.94 -27.02 -16.17
CA ARG A 292 11.36 -27.90 -17.27
C ARG A 292 10.34 -28.98 -17.66
N GLU A 293 9.50 -29.38 -16.72
CA GLU A 293 8.43 -30.38 -16.91
C GLU A 293 7.25 -29.84 -17.72
N GLN A 294 7.00 -28.52 -17.67
CA GLN A 294 5.88 -27.87 -18.35
C GLN A 294 6.24 -27.38 -19.76
N VAL A 295 7.53 -27.36 -20.08
CA VAL A 295 8.07 -26.80 -21.32
C VAL A 295 8.25 -27.87 -22.38
N VAL A 296 7.59 -27.67 -23.53
CA VAL A 296 7.71 -28.54 -24.72
C VAL A 296 8.95 -28.16 -25.56
N GLY A 297 9.36 -26.89 -25.59
CA GLY A 297 10.46 -26.39 -26.42
C GLY A 297 11.88 -26.63 -25.86
N GLU A 298 12.82 -27.08 -26.70
CA GLU A 298 14.23 -27.23 -26.30
C GLU A 298 14.97 -25.91 -26.13
N VAL A 299 14.56 -24.86 -26.84
CA VAL A 299 15.22 -23.54 -26.81
C VAL A 299 15.10 -22.92 -25.43
N GLU A 300 13.89 -22.91 -24.84
CA GLU A 300 13.63 -22.39 -23.50
C GLU A 300 14.47 -23.13 -22.43
N LYS A 301 14.55 -24.47 -22.49
CA LYS A 301 15.37 -25.26 -21.55
C LYS A 301 16.85 -24.87 -21.59
N ARG A 302 17.37 -24.52 -22.77
CA ARG A 302 18.76 -24.08 -22.93
C ARG A 302 18.98 -22.66 -22.44
N VAL A 303 18.05 -21.74 -22.69
CA VAL A 303 18.10 -20.37 -22.15
C VAL A 303 18.11 -20.40 -20.62
N VAL A 304 17.29 -21.25 -19.99
CA VAL A 304 17.33 -21.46 -18.53
C VAL A 304 18.69 -21.97 -18.07
N ALA A 305 19.24 -23.00 -18.73
CA ALA A 305 20.55 -23.54 -18.38
C ALA A 305 21.66 -22.48 -18.51
N GLN A 306 21.61 -21.64 -19.54
CA GLN A 306 22.54 -20.54 -19.75
C GLN A 306 22.42 -19.47 -18.66
N LEU A 307 21.20 -19.09 -18.27
CA LEU A 307 20.98 -18.13 -17.18
C LEU A 307 21.54 -18.68 -15.85
N LEU A 308 21.33 -19.96 -15.56
CA LEU A 308 21.91 -20.62 -14.38
C LEU A 308 23.44 -20.57 -14.40
N ALA A 309 24.05 -20.87 -15.55
CA ALA A 309 25.50 -20.82 -15.71
C ALA A 309 26.06 -19.39 -15.55
N LEU A 310 25.34 -18.38 -16.04
CA LEU A 310 25.73 -16.97 -15.87
C LEU A 310 25.67 -16.54 -14.40
N MET A 311 24.62 -16.93 -13.67
CA MET A 311 24.47 -16.64 -12.23
C MET A 311 25.57 -17.30 -11.39
N ASP A 312 25.88 -18.58 -11.68
CA ASP A 312 26.94 -19.32 -10.99
C ASP A 312 28.33 -18.73 -11.31
N GLY A 313 28.52 -18.31 -12.57
CA GLY A 313 29.74 -17.69 -13.10
C GLY A 313 30.01 -16.25 -12.66
N LEU A 314 29.05 -15.59 -11.97
CA LEU A 314 29.28 -14.28 -11.37
C LEU A 314 30.35 -14.39 -10.27
N ALA A 315 31.54 -13.87 -10.56
CA ALA A 315 32.66 -13.84 -9.63
C ALA A 315 32.34 -12.97 -8.42
N LYS A 316 32.64 -13.47 -7.20
CA LYS A 316 32.39 -12.81 -5.91
C LYS A 316 32.94 -11.37 -5.78
N ARG A 317 33.94 -11.01 -6.61
CA ARG A 317 34.60 -9.70 -6.59
C ARG A 317 33.92 -8.65 -7.47
N ARG A 318 33.01 -9.03 -8.38
CA ARG A 318 32.33 -8.06 -9.25
C ARG A 318 31.06 -7.58 -8.54
N LYS A 319 30.94 -6.27 -8.33
CA LYS A 319 29.77 -5.62 -7.68
C LYS A 319 28.57 -5.61 -8.64
N VAL A 320 28.07 -6.80 -8.97
CA VAL A 320 26.95 -7.03 -9.87
C VAL A 320 25.88 -7.77 -9.10
N ILE A 321 24.68 -7.19 -9.03
CA ILE A 321 23.52 -7.77 -8.35
C ILE A 321 22.43 -8.02 -9.39
N VAL A 322 21.80 -9.19 -9.33
CA VAL A 322 20.70 -9.56 -10.24
C VAL A 322 19.37 -9.50 -9.49
N ILE A 323 18.47 -8.64 -9.93
CA ILE A 323 17.11 -8.55 -9.41
C ILE A 323 16.18 -9.18 -10.45
N ALA A 324 15.31 -10.10 -10.06
CA ALA A 324 14.29 -10.66 -10.94
C ALA A 324 12.90 -10.37 -10.41
N ALA A 325 11.94 -10.11 -11.29
CA ALA A 325 10.54 -9.93 -10.96
C ALA A 325 9.68 -11.05 -11.58
N THR A 326 8.74 -11.59 -10.81
CA THR A 326 7.78 -12.59 -11.30
C THR A 326 6.41 -12.39 -10.67
N ASN A 327 5.34 -12.70 -11.40
CA ASN A 327 3.99 -12.76 -10.82
C ASN A 327 3.67 -14.14 -10.25
N LEU A 328 4.31 -15.19 -10.78
CA LEU A 328 4.01 -16.59 -10.47
C LEU A 328 5.27 -17.32 -9.98
N PRO A 329 5.67 -17.17 -8.70
CA PRO A 329 6.87 -17.83 -8.17
C PRO A 329 6.81 -19.36 -8.24
N ASN A 330 5.60 -19.93 -8.35
CA ASN A 330 5.39 -21.37 -8.43
C ASN A 330 5.79 -21.97 -9.79
N VAL A 331 5.72 -21.17 -10.86
CA VAL A 331 6.01 -21.58 -12.24
C VAL A 331 7.52 -21.57 -12.52
N LEU A 332 8.31 -20.87 -11.70
CA LEU A 332 9.75 -20.81 -11.85
C LEU A 332 10.45 -22.15 -11.57
N ASP A 333 11.53 -22.41 -12.32
CA ASP A 333 12.44 -23.54 -12.09
C ASP A 333 12.99 -23.48 -10.65
N PRO A 334 12.79 -24.54 -9.82
CA PRO A 334 13.32 -24.60 -8.45
C PRO A 334 14.84 -24.43 -8.37
N ALA A 335 15.58 -24.69 -9.44
CA ALA A 335 17.03 -24.50 -9.50
C ALA A 335 17.43 -23.02 -9.37
N LEU A 336 16.58 -22.08 -9.80
CA LEU A 336 16.83 -20.64 -9.67
C LEU A 336 16.75 -20.16 -8.21
N ARG A 337 15.92 -20.82 -7.39
CA ARG A 337 15.66 -20.50 -5.98
C ARG A 337 16.66 -21.11 -5.00
N ARG A 338 17.70 -21.77 -5.51
CA ARG A 338 18.74 -22.38 -4.66
C ARG A 338 19.75 -21.32 -4.21
N PRO A 339 20.30 -21.43 -2.99
CA PRO A 339 21.38 -20.57 -2.52
C PRO A 339 22.58 -20.57 -3.49
N GLY A 340 23.17 -19.40 -3.71
CA GLY A 340 24.15 -19.07 -4.74
C GLY A 340 23.55 -18.41 -6.00
N ARG A 341 22.22 -18.24 -6.09
CA ARG A 341 21.49 -17.67 -7.24
C ARG A 341 20.49 -16.63 -6.76
N PHE A 342 19.18 -16.93 -6.72
CA PHE A 342 18.22 -16.10 -6.00
C PHE A 342 18.14 -16.58 -4.55
N ASP A 343 19.00 -15.97 -3.73
CA ASP A 343 19.16 -16.33 -2.31
C ASP A 343 18.03 -15.78 -1.45
N ARG A 344 17.35 -14.75 -1.98
CA ARG A 344 16.38 -13.95 -1.25
C ARG A 344 15.14 -13.77 -2.10
N GLU A 345 14.00 -14.13 -1.51
CA GLU A 345 12.68 -13.90 -2.08
C GLU A 345 11.99 -12.81 -1.26
N ILE A 346 11.40 -11.85 -1.96
CA ILE A 346 10.68 -10.73 -1.35
C ILE A 346 9.30 -10.68 -1.96
N SER A 347 8.31 -10.89 -1.12
CA SER A 347 6.91 -10.71 -1.49
C SER A 347 6.57 -9.22 -1.46
N ILE A 348 6.06 -8.72 -2.57
CA ILE A 348 5.48 -7.39 -2.72
C ILE A 348 3.96 -7.56 -2.64
N PRO A 349 3.35 -7.24 -1.48
CA PRO A 349 1.91 -7.37 -1.30
C PRO A 349 1.16 -6.24 -2.02
N ILE A 350 -0.17 -6.37 -2.04
CA ILE A 350 -1.07 -5.27 -2.41
C ILE A 350 -0.97 -4.20 -1.31
N PRO A 351 -0.97 -2.90 -1.65
CA PRO A 351 -0.90 -1.83 -0.66
C PRO A 351 -2.09 -1.85 0.32
N ASP A 352 -1.79 -1.63 1.60
CA ASP A 352 -2.78 -1.40 2.65
C ASP A 352 -3.41 -0.01 2.52
N ARG A 353 -4.39 0.33 3.38
CA ARG A 353 -5.05 1.65 3.34
C ARG A 353 -4.03 2.80 3.40
N HIS A 354 -3.04 2.71 4.28
CA HIS A 354 -2.01 3.74 4.43
C HIS A 354 -1.14 3.84 3.18
N GLY A 355 -0.72 2.70 2.63
CA GLY A 355 0.05 2.63 1.40
C GLY A 355 -0.71 3.15 0.19
N ARG A 356 -2.01 2.87 0.07
CA ARG A 356 -2.86 3.45 -0.98
C ARG A 356 -2.97 4.96 -0.86
N GLN A 357 -3.08 5.49 0.36
CA GLN A 357 -3.05 6.94 0.59
C GLN A 357 -1.71 7.54 0.15
N GLU A 358 -0.58 6.94 0.52
CA GLU A 358 0.75 7.38 0.08
C GLU A 358 0.88 7.36 -1.46
N ILE A 359 0.39 6.31 -2.11
CA ILE A 359 0.39 6.18 -3.57
C ILE A 359 -0.47 7.28 -4.22
N LEU A 360 -1.68 7.52 -3.69
CA LEU A 360 -2.55 8.61 -4.15
C LEU A 360 -1.89 9.99 -3.96
N GLU A 361 -1.19 10.22 -2.85
CA GLU A 361 -0.43 11.46 -2.61
C GLU A 361 0.72 11.64 -3.62
N ILE A 362 1.38 10.55 -4.03
CA ILE A 362 2.44 10.60 -5.04
C ILE A 362 1.86 10.93 -6.43
N HIS A 363 0.82 10.23 -6.87
CA HIS A 363 0.22 10.47 -8.19
C HIS A 363 -0.51 11.80 -8.29
N SER A 364 -1.07 12.30 -7.18
CA SER A 364 -1.75 13.60 -7.13
C SER A 364 -0.81 14.80 -6.93
N ARG A 365 0.49 14.60 -6.67
CA ARG A 365 1.48 15.68 -6.41
C ARG A 365 1.50 16.76 -7.50
N GLY A 366 1.31 16.36 -8.76
CA GLY A 366 1.30 17.26 -9.92
C GLY A 366 -0.09 17.71 -10.38
N MET A 367 -1.15 17.31 -9.68
CA MET A 367 -2.53 17.59 -10.07
C MET A 367 -3.09 18.75 -9.23
N PRO A 368 -3.82 19.69 -9.84
CA PRO A 368 -4.56 20.72 -9.11
C PRO A 368 -5.79 20.08 -8.47
N LEU A 369 -5.68 19.69 -7.20
CA LEU A 369 -6.79 19.15 -6.41
C LEU A 369 -7.60 20.29 -5.77
N ALA A 370 -8.92 20.17 -5.79
CA ALA A 370 -9.79 21.04 -4.99
C ALA A 370 -9.63 20.77 -3.48
N GLU A 371 -9.83 21.78 -2.63
CA GLU A 371 -9.70 21.66 -1.16
C GLU A 371 -10.60 20.58 -0.54
N LYS A 372 -11.70 20.23 -1.23
CA LYS A 372 -12.68 19.22 -0.78
C LYS A 372 -12.24 17.77 -1.03
N VAL A 373 -11.12 17.53 -1.71
CA VAL A 373 -10.67 16.17 -2.03
C VAL A 373 -10.03 15.52 -0.80
N ASP A 374 -10.67 14.47 -0.29
CA ASP A 374 -10.13 13.65 0.80
C ASP A 374 -9.52 12.35 0.26
N LEU A 375 -8.18 12.34 0.14
CA LEU A 375 -7.43 11.15 -0.27
C LEU A 375 -7.53 10.01 0.76
N GLY A 376 -7.78 10.32 2.04
CA GLY A 376 -7.96 9.33 3.08
C GLY A 376 -9.25 8.54 2.90
N HIS A 377 -10.32 9.21 2.47
CA HIS A 377 -11.57 8.54 2.11
C HIS A 377 -11.44 7.73 0.81
N LEU A 378 -10.74 8.25 -0.21
CA LEU A 378 -10.45 7.48 -1.43
C LEU A 378 -9.67 6.18 -1.12
N ALA A 379 -8.70 6.24 -0.20
CA ALA A 379 -7.96 5.07 0.24
C ALA A 379 -8.82 4.02 0.99
N GLU A 380 -9.89 4.46 1.67
CA GLU A 380 -10.87 3.55 2.28
C GLU A 380 -11.68 2.81 1.21
N ILE A 381 -12.23 3.52 0.22
CA ILE A 381 -13.15 2.89 -0.76
C ILE A 381 -12.44 2.10 -1.87
N THR A 382 -11.13 2.28 -2.07
CA THR A 382 -10.30 1.60 -3.08
C THR A 382 -9.71 0.27 -2.62
N HIS A 383 -10.55 -0.60 -2.03
CA HIS A 383 -10.11 -1.93 -1.60
C HIS A 383 -9.59 -2.77 -2.77
N GLY A 384 -8.41 -3.39 -2.61
CA GLY A 384 -7.81 -4.25 -3.63
C GLY A 384 -7.19 -3.52 -4.83
N PHE A 385 -7.16 -2.18 -4.85
CA PHE A 385 -6.47 -1.44 -5.89
C PHE A 385 -4.94 -1.57 -5.72
N VAL A 386 -4.24 -1.86 -6.81
CA VAL A 386 -2.76 -1.82 -6.84
C VAL A 386 -2.26 -0.43 -7.24
N GLY A 387 -0.94 -0.20 -7.17
CA GLY A 387 -0.35 1.10 -7.55
C GLY A 387 -0.73 1.55 -8.96
N ALA A 388 -0.73 0.62 -9.93
CA ALA A 388 -1.16 0.89 -11.29
C ALA A 388 -2.66 1.27 -11.41
N ASP A 389 -3.53 0.67 -10.58
CA ASP A 389 -4.96 0.99 -10.58
C ASP A 389 -5.20 2.39 -9.98
N LEU A 390 -4.46 2.75 -8.93
CA LEU A 390 -4.52 4.08 -8.32
C LEU A 390 -3.95 5.17 -9.25
N GLU A 391 -2.91 4.84 -10.02
CA GLU A 391 -2.41 5.71 -11.09
C GLU A 391 -3.49 5.90 -12.17
N ALA A 392 -4.13 4.81 -12.60
CA ALA A 392 -5.23 4.87 -13.55
C ALA A 392 -6.41 5.70 -13.02
N LEU A 393 -6.72 5.60 -11.72
CA LEU A 393 -7.76 6.38 -11.05
C LEU A 393 -7.48 7.87 -11.08
N CYS A 394 -6.26 8.27 -10.71
CA CYS A 394 -5.85 9.68 -10.79
C CYS A 394 -5.89 10.19 -12.23
N ARG A 395 -5.48 9.36 -13.20
CA ARG A 395 -5.51 9.71 -14.62
C ARG A 395 -6.92 9.87 -15.15
N GLU A 396 -7.85 8.98 -14.82
CA GLU A 396 -9.24 9.07 -15.29
C GLU A 396 -9.96 10.26 -14.64
N ALA A 397 -9.74 10.51 -13.34
CA ALA A 397 -10.27 11.71 -12.68
C ALA A 397 -9.80 13.01 -13.37
N ALA A 398 -8.52 13.08 -13.76
CA ALA A 398 -8.00 14.20 -14.53
C ALA A 398 -8.62 14.29 -15.95
N MET A 399 -8.86 13.15 -16.60
CA MET A 399 -9.52 13.09 -17.90
C MET A 399 -10.99 13.52 -17.84
N LEU A 400 -11.72 13.20 -16.77
CA LEU A 400 -13.09 13.65 -16.54
C LEU A 400 -13.16 15.16 -16.33
N CYS A 401 -12.25 15.72 -15.53
CA CYS A 401 -12.10 17.16 -15.38
C CYS A 401 -11.80 17.82 -16.74
N LEU A 402 -10.93 17.23 -17.56
CA LEU A 402 -10.66 17.71 -18.91
C LEU A 402 -11.90 17.63 -19.82
N ARG A 403 -12.65 16.52 -19.80
CA ARG A 403 -13.89 16.35 -20.59
C ARG A 403 -14.96 17.39 -20.21
N ARG A 404 -15.03 17.79 -18.94
CA ARG A 404 -15.95 18.85 -18.47
C ARG A 404 -15.64 20.21 -19.09
N ILE A 405 -14.37 20.53 -19.27
CA ILE A 405 -13.90 21.82 -19.77
C ILE A 405 -13.66 21.80 -21.29
N MET A 406 -13.57 20.60 -21.89
CA MET A 406 -13.40 20.39 -23.33
C MET A 406 -14.37 21.20 -24.21
N PRO A 407 -15.67 21.37 -23.86
CA PRO A 407 -16.61 22.16 -24.67
C PRO A 407 -16.30 23.68 -24.67
N ASP A 408 -15.66 24.19 -23.62
CA ASP A 408 -15.34 25.61 -23.46
C ASP A 408 -13.97 26.00 -24.05
N VAL A 409 -13.21 25.01 -24.52
CA VAL A 409 -11.87 25.18 -25.10
C VAL A 409 -11.96 25.22 -26.62
N ASP A 410 -11.54 26.34 -27.21
CA ASP A 410 -11.41 26.46 -28.66
C ASP A 410 -10.12 25.76 -29.14
N PHE A 411 -10.27 24.55 -29.69
CA PHE A 411 -9.17 23.76 -30.28
C PHE A 411 -8.61 24.35 -31.59
N GLY A 412 -9.22 25.39 -32.14
CA GLY A 412 -8.68 26.14 -33.28
C GLY A 412 -7.45 26.97 -32.93
N LEU A 413 -7.23 27.25 -31.63
CA LEU A 413 -6.02 27.87 -31.12
C LEU A 413 -4.91 26.82 -30.99
N ALA A 414 -3.72 27.11 -31.53
CA ALA A 414 -2.56 26.22 -31.42
C ALA A 414 -2.15 25.91 -29.96
N ARG A 415 -2.60 26.71 -28.98
CA ARG A 415 -2.34 26.57 -27.54
C ARG A 415 -3.47 27.19 -26.69
N ILE A 416 -3.81 26.55 -25.58
CA ILE A 416 -4.82 27.00 -24.60
C ILE A 416 -4.26 28.14 -23.71
N PRO A 417 -5.03 29.21 -23.38
CA PRO A 417 -4.62 30.26 -22.44
C PRO A 417 -4.42 29.78 -20.99
N TYR A 418 -3.43 30.34 -20.27
CA TYR A 418 -3.15 29.95 -18.87
C TYR A 418 -4.29 30.28 -17.90
N ASP A 419 -5.07 31.34 -18.14
CA ASP A 419 -6.22 31.69 -17.30
C ASP A 419 -7.32 30.61 -17.32
N GLN A 420 -7.40 29.83 -18.41
CA GLN A 420 -8.29 28.67 -18.50
C GLN A 420 -7.65 27.44 -17.85
N LEU A 421 -6.33 27.27 -17.98
CA LEU A 421 -5.60 26.17 -17.34
C LEU A 421 -5.54 26.32 -15.80
N ALA A 422 -5.49 27.55 -15.29
CA ALA A 422 -5.51 27.84 -13.85
C ALA A 422 -6.87 27.55 -13.21
N LYS A 423 -7.94 27.45 -14.00
CA LYS A 423 -9.28 27.05 -13.54
C LYS A 423 -9.48 25.53 -13.51
N LEU A 424 -8.52 24.75 -14.00
CA LEU A 424 -8.59 23.29 -13.95
C LEU A 424 -8.36 22.85 -12.51
N GLU A 425 -9.42 22.39 -11.86
CA GLU A 425 -9.36 21.74 -10.55
C GLU A 425 -10.09 20.40 -10.61
N VAL A 426 -9.43 19.36 -10.12
CA VAL A 426 -10.01 18.02 -10.00
C VAL A 426 -10.79 17.95 -8.69
N GLY A 427 -12.10 17.71 -8.81
CA GLY A 427 -13.02 17.61 -7.68
C GLY A 427 -13.12 16.18 -7.15
N MET A 428 -13.76 16.02 -5.98
CA MET A 428 -14.05 14.70 -5.41
C MET A 428 -15.01 13.91 -6.29
N ASP A 429 -15.97 14.59 -6.94
CA ASP A 429 -16.93 13.96 -7.85
C ASP A 429 -16.23 13.31 -9.04
N ASP A 430 -15.17 13.93 -9.57
CA ASP A 430 -14.38 13.38 -10.67
C ASP A 430 -13.70 12.06 -10.27
N PHE A 431 -13.25 11.91 -9.01
CA PHE A 431 -12.72 10.65 -8.50
C PHE A 431 -13.81 9.60 -8.28
N LEU A 432 -14.98 10.00 -7.78
CA LEU A 432 -16.10 9.08 -7.55
C LEU A 432 -16.68 8.54 -8.87
N ASP A 433 -16.73 9.37 -9.90
CA ASP A 433 -17.13 8.93 -11.24
C ASP A 433 -16.05 8.04 -11.87
N ALA A 434 -14.77 8.36 -11.72
CA ALA A 434 -13.66 7.51 -12.19
C ALA A 434 -13.66 6.12 -11.55
N LEU A 435 -14.07 5.99 -10.28
CA LEU A 435 -14.21 4.69 -9.61
C LEU A 435 -15.27 3.78 -10.23
N ARG A 436 -16.24 4.33 -10.97
CA ARG A 436 -17.27 3.51 -11.64
C ARG A 436 -16.71 2.81 -12.88
N ASP A 437 -15.70 3.38 -13.51
CA ASP A 437 -15.12 2.88 -14.75
C ASP A 437 -13.89 1.98 -14.53
N ILE A 438 -13.25 2.06 -13.36
CA ILE A 438 -12.01 1.34 -13.06
C ILE A 438 -12.29 0.11 -12.20
N GLU A 439 -11.98 -1.06 -12.75
CA GLU A 439 -12.00 -2.32 -12.01
C GLU A 439 -10.64 -2.58 -11.31
N PRO A 440 -10.64 -3.04 -10.05
CA PRO A 440 -9.40 -3.41 -9.35
C PRO A 440 -8.75 -4.66 -9.96
N SER A 441 -7.46 -4.56 -10.27
CA SER A 441 -6.68 -5.64 -10.86
C SER A 441 -6.50 -6.83 -9.92
N ALA A 442 -6.52 -6.60 -8.59
CA ALA A 442 -6.24 -7.63 -7.59
C ALA A 442 -7.47 -8.38 -7.07
N MET A 443 -8.68 -8.15 -7.62
CA MET A 443 -9.91 -8.82 -7.16
C MET A 443 -9.89 -10.36 -7.27
N ARG A 444 -8.87 -10.92 -7.92
CA ARG A 444 -8.74 -12.36 -8.21
C ARG A 444 -8.01 -13.16 -7.12
N GLU A 445 -7.41 -12.51 -6.11
CA GLU A 445 -6.61 -13.18 -5.08
C GLU A 445 -7.19 -13.07 -3.65
N VAL A 446 -7.01 -14.12 -2.85
CA VAL A 446 -7.39 -14.16 -1.43
C VAL A 446 -6.61 -13.09 -0.66
N PHE A 447 -7.35 -12.16 -0.04
CA PHE A 447 -6.83 -10.94 0.58
C PHE A 447 -6.34 -11.16 2.00
N VAL A 448 -5.27 -10.46 2.34
CA VAL A 448 -4.81 -10.27 3.72
C VAL A 448 -5.11 -8.82 4.08
N GLU A 449 -6.08 -8.58 4.94
CA GLU A 449 -6.40 -7.24 5.43
C GLU A 449 -6.31 -7.21 6.95
N VAL A 450 -6.17 -6.03 7.55
CA VAL A 450 -6.48 -5.84 8.97
C VAL A 450 -7.82 -5.12 9.01
N PRO A 451 -8.89 -5.76 9.51
CA PRO A 451 -10.19 -5.11 9.63
C PRO A 451 -10.12 -3.87 10.53
N ASN A 452 -11.08 -2.95 10.36
CA ASN A 452 -11.18 -1.71 11.15
C ASN A 452 -12.24 -1.80 12.27
N VAL A 453 -12.87 -2.96 12.45
CA VAL A 453 -13.99 -3.15 13.37
C VAL A 453 -13.45 -3.31 14.78
N ARG A 454 -13.90 -2.51 15.74
CA ARG A 454 -13.49 -2.63 17.15
C ARG A 454 -14.54 -3.38 17.95
N TRP A 455 -14.18 -3.80 19.17
CA TRP A 455 -15.13 -4.37 20.12
C TRP A 455 -16.32 -3.46 20.44
N GLN A 456 -16.14 -2.14 20.32
CA GLN A 456 -17.19 -1.13 20.52
C GLN A 456 -18.26 -1.15 19.41
N ASP A 457 -17.92 -1.68 18.24
CA ASP A 457 -18.83 -1.77 17.09
C ASP A 457 -19.68 -3.06 17.14
N VAL A 458 -19.42 -3.95 18.09
CA VAL A 458 -20.18 -5.19 18.32
C VAL A 458 -20.94 -5.05 19.64
N GLY A 459 -22.27 -4.95 19.59
CA GLY A 459 -23.12 -4.87 20.78
C GLY A 459 -23.38 -6.23 21.43
N GLY A 460 -23.41 -6.27 22.76
CA GLY A 460 -23.71 -7.47 23.55
C GLY A 460 -22.61 -8.55 23.55
N LEU A 461 -23.03 -9.79 23.84
CA LEU A 461 -22.22 -11.01 23.76
C LEU A 461 -20.97 -11.03 24.66
N GLY A 462 -21.07 -10.51 25.90
CA GLY A 462 -19.94 -10.41 26.83
C GLY A 462 -19.20 -11.74 27.05
N GLU A 463 -19.94 -12.82 27.34
CA GLU A 463 -19.35 -14.14 27.55
C GLU A 463 -18.63 -14.68 26.29
N VAL A 464 -19.22 -14.50 25.12
CA VAL A 464 -18.61 -14.92 23.84
C VAL A 464 -17.34 -14.11 23.56
N LYS A 465 -17.34 -12.80 23.84
CA LYS A 465 -16.18 -11.93 23.70
C LYS A 465 -15.04 -12.39 24.61
N GLU A 466 -15.33 -12.68 25.88
CA GLU A 466 -14.34 -13.19 26.82
C GLU A 466 -13.74 -14.50 26.32
N ARG A 467 -14.56 -15.48 25.90
CA ARG A 467 -14.07 -16.76 25.37
C ARG A 467 -13.21 -16.60 24.12
N LEU A 468 -13.51 -15.63 23.25
CA LEU A 468 -12.68 -15.30 22.09
C LEU A 468 -11.36 -14.65 22.48
N VAL A 469 -11.35 -13.76 23.48
CA VAL A 469 -10.12 -13.17 24.03
C VAL A 469 -9.24 -14.28 24.62
N GLU A 470 -9.81 -15.21 25.37
CA GLU A 470 -9.07 -16.34 25.94
C GLU A 470 -8.49 -17.25 24.86
N ALA A 471 -9.26 -17.56 23.82
CA ALA A 471 -8.87 -18.51 22.79
C ALA A 471 -7.88 -17.93 21.77
N VAL A 472 -7.90 -16.61 21.55
CA VAL A 472 -7.09 -15.95 20.50
C VAL A 472 -6.01 -15.04 21.08
N GLU A 473 -6.35 -14.17 22.01
CA GLU A 473 -5.44 -13.14 22.51
C GLU A 473 -4.40 -13.71 23.50
N TRP A 474 -4.83 -14.58 24.42
CA TRP A 474 -3.93 -15.14 25.43
C TRP A 474 -2.78 -15.98 24.84
N PRO A 475 -3.01 -16.89 23.86
CA PRO A 475 -1.91 -17.60 23.20
C PRO A 475 -0.89 -16.69 22.51
N LEU A 476 -1.33 -15.55 21.99
CA LEU A 476 -0.47 -14.61 21.27
C LEU A 476 0.31 -13.71 22.22
N ARG A 477 -0.31 -13.23 23.31
CA ARG A 477 0.32 -12.33 24.29
C ARG A 477 1.15 -13.04 25.34
N HIS A 478 0.78 -14.27 25.71
CA HIS A 478 1.38 -15.00 26.82
C HIS A 478 1.83 -16.43 26.45
N PRO A 479 2.68 -16.62 25.43
CA PRO A 479 3.14 -17.94 25.01
C PRO A 479 3.87 -18.71 26.13
N ASP A 480 4.57 -18.00 27.01
CA ASP A 480 5.34 -18.59 28.12
C ASP A 480 4.45 -19.29 29.15
N LEU A 481 3.28 -18.73 29.45
CA LEU A 481 2.32 -19.31 30.40
C LEU A 481 1.72 -20.61 29.86
N PHE A 482 1.41 -20.67 28.57
CA PHE A 482 0.95 -21.90 27.91
C PHE A 482 2.02 -22.98 27.91
N GLY A 483 3.29 -22.60 27.69
CA GLY A 483 4.43 -23.51 27.78
C GLY A 483 4.61 -24.11 29.19
N GLN A 484 4.51 -23.28 30.23
CA GLN A 484 4.60 -23.72 31.63
C GLN A 484 3.43 -24.63 32.04
N ALA A 485 2.21 -24.32 31.57
CA ALA A 485 1.03 -25.13 31.84
C ALA A 485 0.99 -26.43 31.02
N GLY A 486 1.85 -26.58 30.01
CA GLY A 486 1.84 -27.72 29.09
C GLY A 486 0.58 -27.79 28.21
N ILE A 487 -0.14 -26.68 28.08
CA ILE A 487 -1.39 -26.59 27.33
C ILE A 487 -1.08 -26.18 25.90
N ARG A 488 -1.61 -26.92 24.93
CA ARG A 488 -1.51 -26.54 23.51
C ARG A 488 -2.61 -25.52 23.20
N PRO A 489 -2.29 -24.40 22.54
CA PRO A 489 -3.31 -23.46 22.12
C PRO A 489 -4.28 -24.10 21.12
N PRO A 490 -5.56 -23.68 21.10
CA PRO A 490 -6.54 -24.20 20.17
C PRO A 490 -6.13 -23.86 18.73
N LYS A 491 -6.28 -24.81 17.81
CA LYS A 491 -5.94 -24.60 16.38
C LYS A 491 -7.10 -24.03 15.59
N GLY A 492 -8.32 -24.39 15.99
CA GLY A 492 -9.54 -23.98 15.31
C GLY A 492 -10.65 -23.60 16.29
N ILE A 493 -11.37 -22.53 15.98
CA ILE A 493 -12.56 -22.08 16.71
C ILE A 493 -13.73 -22.01 15.74
N LEU A 494 -14.84 -22.65 16.08
CA LEU A 494 -16.06 -22.68 15.28
C LEU A 494 -17.13 -21.80 15.94
N LEU A 495 -17.57 -20.76 15.24
CA LEU A 495 -18.69 -19.90 15.60
C LEU A 495 -19.98 -20.48 15.00
N SER A 496 -20.89 -20.95 15.85
CA SER A 496 -22.18 -21.52 15.46
C SER A 496 -23.33 -20.66 15.96
N GLY A 497 -24.46 -20.63 15.26
CA GLY A 497 -25.72 -20.05 15.76
C GLY A 497 -26.61 -19.53 14.63
N PRO A 498 -27.72 -18.85 14.92
CA PRO A 498 -28.63 -18.36 13.89
C PRO A 498 -27.97 -17.29 12.97
N PRO A 499 -28.48 -17.14 11.72
CA PRO A 499 -28.02 -16.10 10.81
C PRO A 499 -28.30 -14.70 11.38
N GLY A 500 -27.53 -13.72 10.95
CA GLY A 500 -27.76 -12.32 11.34
C GLY A 500 -27.29 -11.93 12.75
N CYS A 501 -26.64 -12.82 13.50
CA CYS A 501 -26.10 -12.54 14.85
C CYS A 501 -24.64 -12.03 14.85
N GLY A 502 -24.14 -11.52 13.72
CA GLY A 502 -22.85 -10.82 13.67
C GLY A 502 -21.59 -11.72 13.79
N LYS A 503 -21.64 -13.00 13.40
CA LYS A 503 -20.47 -13.91 13.45
C LYS A 503 -19.26 -13.36 12.68
N THR A 504 -19.51 -12.87 11.46
CA THR A 504 -18.51 -12.21 10.61
C THR A 504 -17.96 -10.92 11.25
N LEU A 505 -18.80 -10.17 11.98
CA LEU A 505 -18.39 -8.95 12.68
C LEU A 505 -17.52 -9.28 13.91
N LEU A 506 -17.85 -10.31 14.67
CA LEU A 506 -17.04 -10.80 15.79
C LEU A 506 -15.65 -11.23 15.33
N ALA A 507 -15.55 -12.01 14.25
CA ALA A 507 -14.27 -12.45 13.71
C ALA A 507 -13.39 -11.26 13.27
N LYS A 508 -14.00 -10.25 12.63
CA LYS A 508 -13.31 -9.01 12.25
C LYS A 508 -12.89 -8.19 13.48
N ALA A 509 -13.70 -8.14 14.54
CA ALA A 509 -13.37 -7.42 15.77
C ALA A 509 -12.16 -8.04 16.48
N VAL A 510 -12.13 -9.37 16.62
CA VAL A 510 -11.01 -10.12 17.22
C VAL A 510 -9.71 -9.86 16.47
N ALA A 511 -9.75 -9.91 15.13
CA ALA A 511 -8.55 -9.69 14.32
C ALA A 511 -8.01 -8.25 14.42
N SER A 512 -8.92 -7.27 14.50
CA SER A 512 -8.54 -5.86 14.66
C SER A 512 -7.88 -5.58 16.01
N GLU A 513 -8.40 -6.16 17.09
CA GLU A 513 -7.85 -5.98 18.45
C GLU A 513 -6.47 -6.64 18.61
N THR A 514 -6.32 -7.82 18.04
CA THR A 514 -5.06 -8.58 18.11
C THR A 514 -4.00 -8.05 17.13
N LYS A 515 -4.38 -7.15 16.21
CA LYS A 515 -3.50 -6.57 15.16
C LYS A 515 -2.76 -7.62 14.35
N VAL A 516 -3.39 -8.78 14.16
CA VAL A 516 -2.86 -9.86 13.34
C VAL A 516 -3.44 -9.80 11.94
N ASN A 517 -2.75 -10.42 10.99
CA ASN A 517 -3.21 -10.50 9.61
C ASN A 517 -4.54 -11.29 9.53
N PHE A 518 -5.55 -10.75 8.86
CA PHE A 518 -6.86 -11.40 8.71
C PHE A 518 -7.08 -11.83 7.26
N ILE A 519 -7.36 -13.12 7.07
CA ILE A 519 -7.66 -13.70 5.77
C ILE A 519 -9.10 -14.16 5.78
N SER A 520 -9.98 -13.45 5.08
CA SER A 520 -11.39 -13.82 4.94
C SER A 520 -11.60 -14.62 3.66
N VAL A 521 -12.20 -15.80 3.78
CA VAL A 521 -12.59 -16.65 2.64
C VAL A 521 -14.05 -17.01 2.80
N LYS A 522 -14.88 -16.75 1.79
CA LYS A 522 -16.28 -17.20 1.80
C LYS A 522 -16.37 -18.60 1.21
N GLY A 523 -17.16 -19.48 1.82
CA GLY A 523 -17.35 -20.86 1.36
C GLY A 523 -17.63 -20.98 -0.15
N PRO A 524 -18.59 -20.23 -0.71
CA PRO A 524 -18.89 -20.27 -2.14
C PRO A 524 -17.72 -19.87 -3.06
N GLU A 525 -16.81 -19.00 -2.62
CA GLU A 525 -15.69 -18.49 -3.45
C GLU A 525 -14.67 -19.58 -3.79
N LEU A 526 -14.56 -20.61 -2.95
CA LEU A 526 -13.67 -21.75 -3.19
C LEU A 526 -14.29 -22.81 -4.11
N LEU A 527 -15.63 -22.81 -4.25
CA LEU A 527 -16.36 -23.77 -5.09
C LEU A 527 -16.56 -23.26 -6.52
N SER A 528 -16.57 -21.94 -6.74
CA SER A 528 -17.00 -21.34 -8.01
C SER A 528 -15.94 -21.25 -9.11
N LYS A 529 -14.72 -21.77 -8.91
CA LYS A 529 -13.62 -21.69 -9.87
C LYS A 529 -13.26 -23.08 -10.38
N TYR A 530 -13.99 -23.60 -11.37
CA TYR A 530 -13.70 -24.81 -12.17
C TYR A 530 -13.36 -26.14 -11.44
N VAL A 531 -13.85 -27.25 -12.00
CA VAL A 531 -13.62 -28.61 -11.46
C VAL A 531 -12.11 -28.92 -11.38
N GLY A 532 -11.57 -28.98 -10.16
CA GLY A 532 -10.17 -29.32 -9.86
C GLY A 532 -9.26 -28.19 -9.35
N GLU A 533 -9.66 -26.92 -9.46
CA GLU A 533 -8.88 -25.79 -8.90
C GLU A 533 -9.20 -25.50 -7.42
N SER A 534 -10.36 -25.93 -6.92
CA SER A 534 -10.78 -25.74 -5.53
C SER A 534 -9.82 -26.34 -4.49
N GLU A 535 -9.23 -27.51 -4.75
CA GLU A 535 -8.23 -28.13 -3.85
C GLU A 535 -6.94 -27.30 -3.79
N LYS A 536 -6.48 -26.80 -4.96
CA LYS A 536 -5.31 -25.93 -5.04
C LYS A 536 -5.59 -24.62 -4.32
N ALA A 537 -6.79 -24.05 -4.47
CA ALA A 537 -7.18 -22.82 -3.80
C ALA A 537 -7.10 -22.95 -2.27
N VAL A 538 -7.62 -24.05 -1.69
CA VAL A 538 -7.49 -24.32 -0.24
C VAL A 538 -6.02 -24.38 0.19
N ARG A 539 -5.17 -25.12 -0.56
CA ARG A 539 -3.73 -25.20 -0.28
C ARG A 539 -3.05 -23.84 -0.37
N GLU A 540 -3.45 -23.01 -1.32
CA GLU A 540 -2.90 -21.66 -1.48
C GLU A 540 -3.31 -20.72 -0.36
N VAL A 541 -4.56 -20.81 0.13
CA VAL A 541 -5.04 -20.07 1.32
C VAL A 541 -4.18 -20.41 2.53
N PHE A 542 -4.02 -21.69 2.86
CA PHE A 542 -3.21 -22.11 4.01
C PHE A 542 -1.71 -21.80 3.83
N ARG A 543 -1.19 -21.86 2.61
CA ARG A 543 0.20 -21.43 2.33
C ARG A 543 0.37 -19.93 2.57
N LYS A 544 -0.55 -19.10 2.07
CA LYS A 544 -0.53 -17.63 2.28
C LYS A 544 -0.66 -17.31 3.77
N ALA A 545 -1.54 -18.00 4.50
CA ALA A 545 -1.67 -17.88 5.94
C ALA A 545 -0.37 -18.18 6.68
N ARG A 546 0.33 -19.27 6.31
CA ARG A 546 1.64 -19.62 6.89
C ARG A 546 2.71 -18.56 6.62
N GLN A 547 2.73 -17.99 5.40
CA GLN A 547 3.66 -16.90 5.06
C GLN A 547 3.35 -15.61 5.80
N ALA A 548 2.08 -15.37 6.12
CA ALA A 548 1.59 -14.20 6.83
C ALA A 548 1.49 -14.39 8.35
N ALA A 549 2.05 -15.46 8.92
CA ALA A 549 1.99 -15.72 10.36
C ALA A 549 2.71 -14.62 11.16
N PRO A 550 2.13 -14.12 12.28
CA PRO A 550 0.87 -14.54 12.90
C PRO A 550 -0.37 -14.05 12.15
N CYS A 551 -1.32 -14.96 11.86
CA CYS A 551 -2.55 -14.62 11.14
C CYS A 551 -3.77 -15.44 11.60
N ILE A 552 -4.95 -14.87 11.33
CA ILE A 552 -6.27 -15.49 11.51
C ILE A 552 -6.85 -15.77 10.13
N VAL A 553 -7.19 -17.02 9.88
CA VAL A 553 -7.92 -17.44 8.67
C VAL A 553 -9.38 -17.65 9.02
N PHE A 554 -10.25 -16.79 8.49
CA PHE A 554 -11.69 -16.83 8.70
C PHE A 554 -12.42 -17.43 7.51
N PHE A 555 -13.07 -18.57 7.72
CA PHE A 555 -13.96 -19.21 6.77
C PHE A 555 -15.41 -18.87 7.11
N ASP A 556 -16.03 -18.01 6.29
CA ASP A 556 -17.46 -17.71 6.40
C ASP A 556 -18.26 -18.76 5.62
N GLU A 557 -19.44 -19.14 6.13
CA GLU A 557 -20.30 -20.18 5.55
C GLU A 557 -19.54 -21.50 5.28
N ILE A 558 -18.81 -22.00 6.29
CA ILE A 558 -18.04 -23.24 6.16
C ILE A 558 -18.93 -24.46 5.83
N ASP A 559 -20.22 -24.40 6.15
CA ASP A 559 -21.23 -25.39 5.78
C ASP A 559 -21.41 -25.52 4.26
N ALA A 560 -21.12 -24.48 3.47
CA ALA A 560 -21.11 -24.57 2.01
C ALA A 560 -19.97 -25.47 1.50
N LEU A 561 -18.81 -25.45 2.17
CA LEU A 561 -17.65 -26.27 1.83
C LEU A 561 -17.74 -27.70 2.35
N VAL A 562 -18.53 -27.90 3.41
CA VAL A 562 -18.56 -29.13 4.19
C VAL A 562 -20.01 -29.60 4.37
N PRO A 563 -20.66 -30.04 3.30
CA PRO A 563 -21.96 -30.67 3.44
C PRO A 563 -21.81 -32.03 4.15
N SER A 564 -22.79 -32.37 4.99
CA SER A 564 -22.91 -33.70 5.60
C SER A 564 -22.88 -34.80 4.52
N ARG A 565 -22.02 -35.80 4.69
CA ARG A 565 -21.88 -36.94 3.77
C ARG A 565 -23.24 -37.59 3.52
N GLY A 566 -23.72 -37.58 2.27
CA GLY A 566 -24.96 -38.24 1.85
C GLY A 566 -26.09 -37.31 1.36
N ALA A 567 -25.93 -35.98 1.42
CA ALA A 567 -26.91 -35.04 0.89
C ALA A 567 -26.75 -34.79 -0.64
N GLY A 568 -27.05 -35.80 -1.46
CA GLY A 568 -27.50 -35.68 -2.87
C GLY A 568 -26.57 -35.10 -3.98
N GLY A 569 -26.34 -35.89 -5.04
CA GLY A 569 -25.94 -35.42 -6.38
C GLY A 569 -24.47 -35.61 -6.79
N THR A 570 -24.21 -35.68 -8.10
CA THR A 570 -22.90 -35.92 -8.76
C THR A 570 -21.80 -34.90 -8.39
N ASP A 571 -22.15 -33.75 -7.83
CA ASP A 571 -21.22 -32.70 -7.37
C ASP A 571 -20.61 -32.98 -5.98
N SER A 572 -21.14 -33.98 -5.25
CA SER A 572 -20.65 -34.40 -3.93
C SER A 572 -19.18 -34.86 -3.95
N HIS A 573 -18.71 -35.46 -5.04
CA HIS A 573 -17.33 -35.93 -5.15
C HIS A 573 -16.29 -34.80 -5.19
N VAL A 574 -16.66 -33.59 -5.64
CA VAL A 574 -15.74 -32.43 -5.63
C VAL A 574 -15.64 -31.88 -4.21
N ALA A 575 -16.79 -31.71 -3.53
CA ALA A 575 -16.83 -31.26 -2.14
C ALA A 575 -16.09 -32.21 -1.18
N GLU A 576 -16.21 -33.53 -1.36
CA GLU A 576 -15.50 -34.53 -0.56
C GLU A 576 -13.97 -34.44 -0.68
N ARG A 577 -13.46 -34.15 -1.89
CA ARG A 577 -12.01 -33.99 -2.10
C ARG A 577 -11.50 -32.67 -1.51
N VAL A 578 -12.26 -31.59 -1.66
CA VAL A 578 -11.97 -30.30 -1.03
C VAL A 578 -11.96 -30.43 0.50
N LEU A 579 -12.93 -31.13 1.08
CA LEU A 579 -12.98 -31.45 2.51
C LEU A 579 -11.75 -32.26 2.94
N SER A 580 -11.37 -33.28 2.17
CA SER A 580 -10.19 -34.10 2.48
C SER A 580 -8.91 -33.27 2.47
N GLN A 581 -8.75 -32.36 1.50
CA GLN A 581 -7.62 -31.43 1.45
C GLN A 581 -7.66 -30.43 2.63
N PHE A 582 -8.83 -29.88 2.96
CA PHE A 582 -9.00 -28.96 4.09
C PHE A 582 -8.63 -29.62 5.42
N LEU A 583 -9.10 -30.85 5.66
CA LEU A 583 -8.74 -31.64 6.83
C LEU A 583 -7.24 -31.95 6.87
N ALA A 584 -6.63 -32.25 5.73
CA ALA A 584 -5.18 -32.49 5.65
C ALA A 584 -4.36 -31.24 6.00
N GLU A 585 -4.80 -30.04 5.61
CA GLU A 585 -4.14 -28.78 5.99
C GLU A 585 -4.33 -28.47 7.49
N LEU A 586 -5.51 -28.71 8.08
CA LEU A 586 -5.75 -28.56 9.52
C LEU A 586 -4.94 -29.55 10.37
N ASP A 587 -4.90 -30.81 9.93
CA ASP A 587 -4.18 -31.88 10.59
C ASP A 587 -2.66 -31.76 10.37
N GLY A 588 -2.16 -30.84 9.56
CA GLY A 588 -0.73 -30.59 9.36
C GLY A 588 -0.03 -30.29 10.70
N VAL A 589 0.47 -31.34 11.36
CA VAL A 589 0.71 -31.37 12.82
C VAL A 589 1.83 -30.42 13.27
N GLU A 590 2.68 -29.91 12.38
CA GLU A 590 3.91 -29.17 12.76
C GLU A 590 4.10 -27.77 12.11
N GLU A 591 3.31 -27.38 11.09
CA GLU A 591 3.62 -26.19 10.26
C GLU A 591 2.76 -24.94 10.51
N LEU A 592 1.69 -25.02 11.29
CA LEU A 592 0.77 -23.88 11.56
C LEU A 592 1.16 -23.07 12.80
N LYS A 593 2.46 -22.87 13.05
CA LYS A 593 2.90 -22.02 14.16
C LYS A 593 2.42 -20.58 13.95
N GLY A 594 1.48 -20.13 14.78
CA GLY A 594 0.92 -18.78 14.72
C GLY A 594 -0.21 -18.58 13.70
N VAL A 595 -0.78 -19.66 13.15
CA VAL A 595 -1.98 -19.58 12.30
C VAL A 595 -3.18 -20.13 13.08
N LEU A 596 -4.19 -19.29 13.28
CA LEU A 596 -5.46 -19.67 13.91
C LEU A 596 -6.57 -19.75 12.86
N VAL A 597 -7.37 -20.81 12.88
CA VAL A 597 -8.50 -20.98 11.97
C VAL A 597 -9.81 -20.66 12.69
N LEU A 598 -10.56 -19.69 12.16
CA LEU A 598 -11.91 -19.36 12.60
C LEU A 598 -12.91 -19.82 11.54
N GLY A 599 -13.89 -20.62 11.91
CA GLY A 599 -15.00 -21.01 11.04
C GLY A 599 -16.29 -20.38 11.53
N ALA A 600 -17.14 -19.87 10.63
CA ALA A 600 -18.50 -19.48 10.96
C ALA A 600 -19.50 -20.36 10.21
N THR A 601 -20.53 -20.82 10.91
CA THR A 601 -21.67 -21.53 10.31
C THR A 601 -22.98 -21.04 10.91
N ASN A 602 -24.02 -21.02 10.06
CA ASN A 602 -25.39 -20.80 10.51
C ASN A 602 -26.09 -22.11 10.91
N ARG A 603 -25.53 -23.25 10.48
CA ARG A 603 -26.14 -24.57 10.56
C ARG A 603 -25.11 -25.60 11.02
N GLY A 604 -24.86 -25.61 12.34
CA GLY A 604 -23.96 -26.59 12.95
C GLY A 604 -24.41 -28.04 12.75
N ASP A 605 -25.70 -28.28 12.50
CA ASP A 605 -26.30 -29.59 12.20
C ASP A 605 -25.83 -30.17 10.86
N LEU A 606 -25.46 -29.33 9.89
CA LEU A 606 -25.07 -29.76 8.54
C LEU A 606 -23.59 -30.12 8.39
N LEU A 607 -22.76 -29.83 9.40
CA LEU A 607 -21.32 -30.03 9.31
C LEU A 607 -20.92 -31.50 9.45
N ASP A 608 -19.89 -31.91 8.69
CA ASP A 608 -19.29 -33.23 8.85
C ASP A 608 -18.67 -33.36 10.27
N PRO A 609 -19.04 -34.38 11.07
CA PRO A 609 -18.49 -34.61 12.40
C PRO A 609 -16.96 -34.76 12.44
N ALA A 610 -16.32 -35.04 11.30
CA ALA A 610 -14.87 -35.06 11.18
C ALA A 610 -14.23 -33.72 11.56
N ILE A 611 -14.88 -32.59 11.29
CA ILE A 611 -14.36 -31.25 11.58
C ILE A 611 -14.31 -30.95 13.08
N LEU A 612 -15.23 -31.53 13.84
CA LEU A 612 -15.38 -31.34 15.29
C LEU A 612 -14.44 -32.23 16.12
N ARG A 613 -13.56 -33.00 15.47
CA ARG A 613 -12.62 -33.89 16.17
C ARG A 613 -11.50 -33.05 16.82
N PRO A 614 -11.02 -33.46 18.02
CA PRO A 614 -9.89 -32.81 18.67
C PRO A 614 -8.66 -32.73 17.75
N GLY A 615 -8.02 -31.55 17.70
CA GLY A 615 -6.90 -31.22 16.82
C GLY A 615 -7.29 -30.40 15.58
N ARG A 616 -8.59 -30.16 15.36
CA ARG A 616 -9.14 -29.37 14.25
C ARG A 616 -9.88 -28.15 14.82
N PHE A 617 -11.21 -28.22 14.96
CA PHE A 617 -11.98 -27.21 15.69
C PHE A 617 -12.14 -27.66 17.13
N ASP A 618 -11.20 -27.22 17.97
CA ASP A 618 -11.13 -27.59 19.39
C ASP A 618 -12.15 -26.83 20.24
N VAL A 619 -12.52 -25.63 19.81
CA VAL A 619 -13.43 -24.74 20.56
C VAL A 619 -14.65 -24.45 19.70
N ILE A 620 -15.83 -24.78 20.21
CA ILE A 620 -17.11 -24.42 19.59
C ILE A 620 -17.76 -23.36 20.45
N ILE A 621 -18.04 -22.21 19.85
CA ILE A 621 -18.69 -21.07 20.49
C ILE A 621 -20.06 -20.92 19.85
N GLU A 622 -21.10 -21.16 20.64
CA GLU A 622 -22.48 -20.93 20.23
C GLU A 622 -22.84 -19.47 20.51
N ILE A 623 -23.36 -18.80 19.48
CA ILE A 623 -23.78 -17.40 19.54
C ILE A 623 -25.30 -17.40 19.73
N PRO A 624 -25.79 -17.03 20.92
CA PRO A 624 -27.22 -16.94 21.18
C PRO A 624 -27.82 -15.70 20.51
N LEU A 625 -29.16 -15.63 20.51
CA LEU A 625 -29.87 -14.40 20.20
C LEU A 625 -29.55 -13.32 21.25
N PRO A 626 -29.55 -12.03 20.88
CA PRO A 626 -29.16 -10.96 21.79
C PRO A 626 -30.20 -10.75 22.90
N ASP A 627 -29.71 -10.70 24.15
CA ASP A 627 -30.50 -10.31 25.33
C ASP A 627 -30.93 -8.85 25.27
N GLU A 628 -31.86 -8.42 26.14
CA GLU A 628 -32.37 -7.05 26.18
C GLU A 628 -31.25 -5.99 26.26
N ASN A 629 -30.26 -6.21 27.14
CA ASN A 629 -29.07 -5.35 27.23
C ASN A 629 -28.27 -5.35 25.92
N GLY A 630 -28.07 -6.51 25.31
CA GLY A 630 -27.39 -6.65 24.02
C GLY A 630 -28.13 -5.92 22.89
N ARG A 631 -29.46 -6.02 22.84
CA ARG A 631 -30.29 -5.29 21.86
C ARG A 631 -30.19 -3.78 22.05
N SER A 632 -30.21 -3.30 23.29
CA SER A 632 -30.02 -1.87 23.60
C SER A 632 -28.66 -1.36 23.10
N GLU A 633 -27.59 -2.13 23.33
CA GLU A 633 -26.25 -1.78 22.82
C GLU A 633 -26.19 -1.80 21.28
N ILE A 634 -26.75 -2.82 20.63
CA ILE A 634 -26.81 -2.94 19.16
C ILE A 634 -27.58 -1.73 18.57
N LEU A 635 -28.73 -1.38 19.15
CA LEU A 635 -29.51 -0.21 18.74
C LEU A 635 -28.71 1.08 18.92
N ALA A 636 -28.02 1.25 20.06
CA ALA A 636 -27.19 2.43 20.31
C ALA A 636 -26.08 2.60 19.25
N ILE A 637 -25.43 1.50 18.87
CA ILE A 637 -24.38 1.51 17.83
C ILE A 637 -24.96 1.96 16.49
N HIS A 638 -26.08 1.37 16.05
CA HIS A 638 -26.69 1.69 14.76
C HIS A 638 -27.35 3.08 14.69
N LEU A 639 -27.73 3.64 15.84
CA LEU A 639 -28.35 4.96 15.95
C LEU A 639 -27.32 6.08 16.21
N ARG A 640 -26.06 5.76 16.55
CA ARG A 640 -25.00 6.73 16.87
C ARG A 640 -24.76 7.79 15.79
N ASN A 641 -24.89 7.41 14.52
CA ASN A 641 -24.64 8.28 13.37
C ASN A 641 -25.94 8.87 12.77
N LYS A 642 -27.09 8.64 13.40
CA LYS A 642 -28.40 9.07 12.89
C LYS A 642 -28.95 10.23 13.73
N PRO A 643 -29.59 11.23 13.11
CA PRO A 643 -30.17 12.36 13.84
C PRO A 643 -31.42 11.90 14.60
N LEU A 644 -31.28 11.74 15.92
CA LEU A 644 -32.35 11.28 16.81
C LEU A 644 -33.20 12.45 17.34
N GLY A 645 -34.52 12.29 17.31
CA GLY A 645 -35.43 13.16 18.06
C GLY A 645 -35.36 12.91 19.57
N ALA A 646 -35.65 13.92 20.38
CA ALA A 646 -35.59 13.87 21.85
C ALA A 646 -36.55 12.84 22.51
N ALA A 647 -37.49 12.28 21.74
CA ALA A 647 -38.52 11.35 22.23
C ALA A 647 -38.14 9.86 22.11
N ILE A 648 -36.91 9.52 21.71
CA ILE A 648 -36.49 8.13 21.50
C ILE A 648 -35.71 7.63 22.72
N HIS A 649 -36.32 6.71 23.47
CA HIS A 649 -35.67 5.98 24.57
C HIS A 649 -35.24 4.58 24.10
N LEU A 650 -33.92 4.32 24.14
CA LEU A 650 -33.33 3.04 23.72
C LEU A 650 -33.80 1.83 24.55
N PRO A 651 -33.96 1.91 25.89
CA PRO A 651 -34.42 0.77 26.69
C PRO A 651 -35.83 0.31 26.30
N ASP A 652 -36.75 1.25 26.05
CA ASP A 652 -38.12 0.95 25.66
C ASP A 652 -38.22 0.28 24.28
N LEU A 653 -37.28 0.55 23.38
CA LEU A 653 -37.17 -0.13 22.09
C LEU A 653 -36.59 -1.54 22.24
N ALA A 654 -35.63 -1.73 23.14
CA ALA A 654 -35.01 -3.03 23.39
C ALA A 654 -36.00 -4.04 24.00
N SER A 655 -36.90 -3.57 24.88
CA SER A 655 -37.97 -4.40 25.45
C SER A 655 -39.02 -4.81 24.41
N ARG A 656 -39.27 -3.96 23.40
CA ARG A 656 -40.26 -4.22 22.33
C ARG A 656 -39.75 -5.09 21.19
N THR A 657 -38.44 -5.27 21.08
CA THR A 657 -37.77 -6.02 20.00
C THR A 657 -37.33 -7.42 20.45
N GLU A 658 -38.13 -8.06 21.29
CA GLU A 658 -37.85 -9.42 21.76
C GLU A 658 -37.79 -10.42 20.60
N GLY A 659 -36.75 -11.27 20.59
CA GLY A 659 -36.53 -12.28 19.55
C GLY A 659 -35.83 -11.77 18.29
N PHE A 660 -35.56 -10.46 18.16
CA PHE A 660 -34.91 -9.92 16.97
C PHE A 660 -33.41 -10.22 16.97
N ASN A 661 -32.87 -10.59 15.80
CA ASN A 661 -31.42 -10.75 15.62
C ASN A 661 -30.74 -9.39 15.31
N GLY A 662 -29.40 -9.37 15.32
CA GLY A 662 -28.63 -8.14 15.09
C GLY A 662 -28.88 -7.50 13.70
N ALA A 663 -29.07 -8.32 12.67
CA ALA A 663 -29.37 -7.85 11.32
C ALA A 663 -30.79 -7.25 11.20
N GLU A 664 -31.77 -7.79 11.91
CA GLU A 664 -33.13 -7.27 12.00
C GLU A 664 -33.17 -5.94 12.74
N LEU A 665 -32.42 -5.80 13.84
CA LEU A 665 -32.29 -4.52 14.57
C LEU A 665 -31.63 -3.44 13.70
N SER A 666 -30.60 -3.80 12.93
CA SER A 666 -30.00 -2.91 11.93
C SER A 666 -30.99 -2.50 10.85
N SER A 667 -31.76 -3.47 10.34
CA SER A 667 -32.80 -3.25 9.33
C SER A 667 -33.91 -2.32 9.85
N LEU A 668 -34.34 -2.50 11.10
CA LEU A 668 -35.31 -1.61 11.78
C LEU A 668 -34.81 -0.18 11.80
N CYS A 669 -33.56 0.05 12.21
CA CYS A 669 -32.97 1.38 12.25
C CYS A 669 -32.84 1.98 10.85
N ASN A 670 -32.55 1.19 9.82
CA ASN A 670 -32.39 1.66 8.44
C ASN A 670 -33.74 1.99 7.80
N GLN A 671 -34.76 1.16 8.03
CA GLN A 671 -36.13 1.44 7.58
C GLN A 671 -36.70 2.69 8.25
N ALA A 672 -36.52 2.85 9.56
CA ALA A 672 -36.93 4.07 10.26
C ALA A 672 -36.25 5.32 9.66
N ALA A 673 -34.95 5.24 9.36
CA ALA A 673 -34.23 6.33 8.71
C ALA A 673 -34.76 6.62 7.29
N LEU A 674 -35.10 5.58 6.53
CA LEU A 674 -35.71 5.72 5.20
C LEU A 674 -37.09 6.38 5.28
N GLN A 675 -37.91 6.06 6.28
CA GLN A 675 -39.20 6.72 6.50
C GLN A 675 -39.03 8.20 6.87
N ALA A 676 -38.07 8.52 7.73
CA ALA A 676 -37.71 9.91 8.05
C ALA A 676 -37.26 10.69 6.79
N VAL A 677 -36.48 10.05 5.91
CA VAL A 677 -36.09 10.64 4.62
C VAL A 677 -37.29 10.82 3.70
N ARG A 678 -38.19 9.82 3.56
CA ARG A 678 -39.43 9.96 2.77
C ARG A 678 -40.26 11.14 3.24
N ARG A 679 -40.44 11.27 4.56
CA ARG A 679 -41.15 12.40 5.18
C ARG A 679 -40.50 13.74 4.85
N ALA A 680 -39.17 13.82 4.94
CA ALA A 680 -38.42 15.03 4.58
C ALA A 680 -38.53 15.38 3.09
N VAL A 681 -38.52 14.39 2.20
CA VAL A 681 -38.69 14.59 0.74
C VAL A 681 -40.10 15.09 0.43
N HIS A 682 -41.14 14.50 1.03
CA HIS A 682 -42.52 15.00 0.88
C HIS A 682 -42.67 16.44 1.40
N ALA A 683 -42.13 16.74 2.58
CA ALA A 683 -42.13 18.11 3.12
C ALA A 683 -41.35 19.10 2.24
N SER A 684 -40.24 18.68 1.63
CA SER A 684 -39.46 19.50 0.71
C SER A 684 -40.18 19.78 -0.61
N GLN A 685 -41.08 18.88 -1.06
CA GLN A 685 -41.92 19.12 -2.24
C GLN A 685 -43.03 20.15 -1.94
N GLU A 686 -43.50 20.22 -0.69
CA GLU A 686 -44.53 21.16 -0.24
C GLU A 686 -43.97 22.54 0.15
N SER A 687 -42.67 22.68 0.44
CA SER A 687 -42.03 23.94 0.83
C SER A 687 -40.57 24.04 0.34
N PRO A 688 -40.30 24.67 -0.82
CA PRO A 688 -38.98 24.67 -1.45
C PRO A 688 -37.95 25.66 -0.84
N ALA A 689 -38.27 26.38 0.23
CA ALA A 689 -37.44 27.47 0.77
C ALA A 689 -36.79 27.21 2.15
N GLY A 690 -36.94 26.02 2.73
CA GLY A 690 -36.36 25.67 4.03
C GLY A 690 -35.46 24.45 3.96
N GLN A 691 -34.28 24.49 4.59
CA GLN A 691 -33.48 23.28 4.85
C GLN A 691 -34.31 22.33 5.73
N VAL A 692 -34.88 21.29 5.13
CA VAL A 692 -35.64 20.28 5.87
C VAL A 692 -34.65 19.40 6.63
N ALA A 693 -34.60 19.55 7.95
CA ALA A 693 -33.77 18.71 8.80
C ALA A 693 -34.40 17.31 8.93
N VAL A 694 -33.68 16.28 8.49
CA VAL A 694 -34.09 14.89 8.70
C VAL A 694 -33.88 14.56 10.17
N THR A 695 -34.96 14.26 10.89
CA THR A 695 -34.91 13.79 12.27
C THR A 695 -35.76 12.52 12.40
N LEU A 696 -35.22 11.52 13.10
CA LEU A 696 -35.93 10.29 13.41
C LEU A 696 -36.94 10.55 14.52
N GLU A 697 -38.21 10.23 14.24
CA GLU A 697 -39.29 10.29 15.22
C GLU A 697 -39.74 8.89 15.65
N ALA A 698 -40.40 8.82 16.82
CA ALA A 698 -40.94 7.56 17.34
C ALA A 698 -41.97 6.92 16.39
N SER A 699 -42.70 7.72 15.61
CA SER A 699 -43.64 7.24 14.59
C SER A 699 -42.95 6.49 13.44
N ASP A 700 -41.74 6.91 13.06
CA ASP A 700 -40.96 6.27 11.99
C ASP A 700 -40.48 4.88 12.43
N LEU A 701 -40.09 4.75 13.71
CA LEU A 701 -39.71 3.49 14.33
C LEU A 701 -40.90 2.53 14.48
N GLU A 702 -42.08 3.06 14.83
CA GLU A 702 -43.31 2.27 14.94
C GLU A 702 -43.74 1.71 13.57
N ALA A 703 -43.66 2.53 12.52
CA ALA A 703 -43.95 2.12 11.16
C ALA A 703 -42.98 1.02 10.69
N ALA A 704 -41.68 1.19 10.95
CA ALA A 704 -40.65 0.20 10.62
C ALA A 704 -40.87 -1.12 11.40
N PHE A 705 -41.23 -1.04 12.68
CA PHE A 705 -41.52 -2.22 13.49
C PHE A 705 -42.68 -3.04 12.92
N GLN A 706 -43.77 -2.39 12.52
CA GLN A 706 -44.93 -3.04 11.89
C GLN A 706 -44.58 -3.69 10.55
N GLU A 707 -43.68 -3.10 9.78
CA GLU A 707 -43.25 -3.62 8.48
C GLU A 707 -42.38 -4.89 8.65
N ILE A 708 -41.42 -4.89 9.56
CA ILE A 708 -40.57 -6.05 9.86
C ILE A 708 -41.39 -7.16 10.51
N TYR A 709 -42.26 -6.84 11.48
CA TYR A 709 -43.10 -7.83 12.14
C TYR A 709 -43.99 -8.59 11.14
N ARG A 710 -44.51 -7.91 10.11
CA ARG A 710 -45.25 -8.56 9.01
C ARG A 710 -44.39 -9.47 8.14
N GLN A 711 -43.09 -9.19 8.01
CA GLN A 711 -42.15 -10.04 7.27
C GLN A 711 -41.81 -11.31 8.06
N THR A 712 -41.49 -11.16 9.36
CA THR A 712 -41.17 -12.29 10.24
C THR A 712 -42.36 -13.26 10.39
N VAL A 713 -43.59 -12.75 10.53
CA VAL A 713 -44.80 -13.60 10.60
C VAL A 713 -45.09 -14.33 9.28
N LYS A 714 -44.71 -13.76 8.12
CA LYS A 714 -44.84 -14.43 6.82
C LYS A 714 -43.80 -15.53 6.61
N GLU A 715 -42.62 -15.42 7.20
CA GLU A 715 -41.58 -16.46 7.13
C GLU A 715 -41.87 -17.64 8.06
N VAL A 716 -42.44 -17.39 9.25
CA VAL A 716 -42.82 -18.47 10.19
C VAL A 716 -44.05 -19.26 9.72
N GLY A 717 -44.86 -18.69 8.82
CA GLY A 717 -46.05 -19.32 8.24
C GLY A 717 -45.83 -20.14 6.97
N ARG A 718 -44.58 -20.41 6.57
CA ARG A 718 -44.22 -21.14 5.34
C ARG A 718 -43.49 -22.44 5.57
#